data_AF-A0A7J0E3F4-F1
#
_entry.id   AF-A0A7J0E3F4-F1
#
_cell.length_a   1.000
_cell.length_b   1.000
_cell.length_c   1.000
_cell.angle_alpha   90.00
_cell.angle_beta   90.00
_cell.angle_gamma   90.00
#
_symmetry.space_group_name_H-M   'P 1'
#
loop_
_entity.id
_entity.type
_entity.pdbx_description
1 polymer ?
#
loop_
_entity_poly.entity_id
_entity_poly.type
_entity_poly.pdbx_seq_one_letter_code
_entity_poly.pdbx_strand_id
1 'polypeptide(L)'
;MEISLLKVLLNNISSVFRLSSHDNIADEPAQKYYIKVEEILKLLKPVLDAIFDADIASEELLQKSFGELGHSVNELRELFGNWHLLRSKIYFVLQVETLISKIRASSVEIFELLISSDQCLPVELNASSLELYAQKIKQMGSEQISAIIRKASREQVHGSGPRSESLEQFADCLSLRSNQELLIEAVALEKLKENAEQAEKRIAKPRQTYERAFIRKWIDLGLIVCPKTRQTLAHTTLIPNYYVKAVIASWCESNNVKLPDPMKLSLKKPPPLARAENIASKDPHIIPQSSSSQPICKWEWVGYSDIVGKKCDNRLANSGEQGLESGKPTPHFTIKNRTFSSGSGDDERLSRGHNRTASASSTHSSPNILQGMSADGNEKSSPVASYNSDNSGELTSETQAATALTTPQREPAFSPRLETKSQSQMMWQHSPDRFVSRIVSSPANETRADLSGVEIQVRKLVEGLKGTSIDVQRVATAELRLLAKCMENRIVIASCGGIKLLVSLLLSTDAEIQENAVTALLNLSINDDNKIAIGNANAIEPLIHVLKTGSPKAKENSAATLFSLSVIEDNKVRIGRSGAIEPLVELLGNGTPLGKKDAATALFNLSLFHENKLRIVEAGAVKYLVELTDPSAGMVDKAVAVLANLATIQDGKAAIGQEGGIPVLVEVVELGSARVKENAAAALLQLCSNSNRYCSMVLQEGGVPPLVVLSQSGTPRAKERVMTLGSVVWGCF
;
A
#
# COMPACT_ATOMS: atom_id res chain seq x y z
N MET A 1 -19.59 -14.53 41.73
CA MET A 1 -18.28 -14.50 42.42
C MET A 1 -17.54 -13.28 41.93
N GLU A 2 -17.41 -12.27 42.77
CA GLU A 2 -16.47 -11.18 42.52
C GLU A 2 -15.05 -11.70 42.74
N ILE A 3 -14.10 -11.20 41.96
CA ILE A 3 -12.68 -11.53 42.12
C ILE A 3 -12.10 -10.47 43.05
N SER A 4 -11.65 -10.87 44.23
CA SER A 4 -11.08 -9.94 45.21
C SER A 4 -9.89 -9.16 44.61
N LEU A 5 -9.78 -7.87 44.95
CA LEU A 5 -8.75 -6.98 44.38
C LEU A 5 -7.34 -7.52 44.63
N LEU A 6 -7.11 -8.10 45.81
CA LEU A 6 -5.88 -8.79 46.18
C LEU A 6 -5.52 -9.94 45.21
N LYS A 7 -6.51 -10.73 44.74
CA LYS A 7 -6.29 -11.80 43.76
C LYS A 7 -5.97 -11.26 42.37
N VAL A 8 -6.51 -10.10 41.99
CA VAL A 8 -6.14 -9.40 40.74
C VAL A 8 -4.71 -8.86 40.83
N LEU A 9 -4.36 -8.23 41.96
CA LEU A 9 -3.01 -7.74 42.28
C LEU A 9 -1.95 -8.86 42.24
N LEU A 10 -2.19 -9.99 42.91
CA LEU A 10 -1.28 -11.14 42.92
C LEU A 10 -1.07 -11.74 41.51
N ASN A 11 -2.13 -11.79 40.69
CA ASN A 11 -2.02 -12.18 39.27
C ASN A 11 -1.21 -11.17 38.45
N ASN A 12 -1.39 -9.87 38.70
CA ASN A 12 -0.63 -8.80 38.04
C ASN A 12 0.87 -8.85 38.40
N ILE A 13 1.23 -9.01 39.67
CA ILE A 13 2.62 -9.20 40.11
C ILE A 13 3.24 -10.43 39.45
N SER A 14 2.52 -11.56 39.47
CA SER A 14 2.94 -12.80 38.82
C SER A 14 2.97 -12.71 37.28
N SER A 15 2.36 -11.68 36.69
CA SER A 15 2.52 -11.33 35.27
C SER A 15 3.73 -10.46 35.02
N VAL A 16 4.07 -9.52 35.93
CA VAL A 16 5.27 -8.68 35.84
C VAL A 16 6.52 -9.56 35.88
N PHE A 17 6.63 -10.50 36.82
CA PHE A 17 7.78 -11.41 36.90
C PHE A 17 8.01 -12.25 35.63
N ARG A 18 6.94 -12.52 34.86
CA ARG A 18 7.02 -13.25 33.58
C ARG A 18 7.47 -12.38 32.39
N LEU A 19 7.67 -11.07 32.58
CA LEU A 19 8.27 -10.19 31.56
C LEU A 19 9.81 -10.33 31.51
N SER A 20 10.45 -10.85 32.56
CA SER A 20 11.91 -11.09 32.65
C SER A 20 12.51 -11.90 31.49
N SER A 21 11.69 -12.68 30.78
CA SER A 21 12.09 -13.51 29.63
C SER A 21 12.01 -12.79 28.27
N HIS A 22 11.68 -11.50 28.23
CA HIS A 22 11.51 -10.75 26.97
C HIS A 22 12.79 -10.01 26.61
N ASP A 23 13.39 -10.36 25.46
CA ASP A 23 14.64 -9.77 24.94
C ASP A 23 14.63 -8.23 24.91
N ASN A 24 13.47 -7.61 24.66
CA ASN A 24 13.29 -6.16 24.63
C ASN A 24 13.66 -5.45 25.96
N ILE A 25 13.60 -6.14 27.11
CA ILE A 25 13.86 -5.55 28.43
C ILE A 25 15.38 -5.47 28.72
N ALA A 26 16.24 -6.08 27.89
CA ALA A 26 17.70 -6.00 28.03
C ALA A 26 18.32 -4.64 27.65
N ASP A 27 17.54 -3.67 27.15
CA ASP A 27 18.02 -2.31 26.84
C ASP A 27 18.09 -1.42 28.09
N GLU A 28 19.12 -0.58 28.18
CA GLU A 28 19.20 0.48 29.19
C GLU A 28 18.39 1.70 28.73
N PRO A 29 17.54 2.32 29.58
CA PRO A 29 17.46 2.12 31.03
C PRO A 29 16.40 1.10 31.48
N ALA A 30 15.65 0.46 30.57
CA ALA A 30 14.52 -0.40 30.92
C ALA A 30 14.92 -1.56 31.85
N GLN A 31 16.03 -2.25 31.56
CA GLN A 31 16.56 -3.32 32.41
C GLN A 31 16.79 -2.85 33.86
N LYS A 32 17.39 -1.66 34.01
CA LYS A 32 17.77 -1.06 35.30
C LYS A 32 16.55 -0.74 36.17
N TYR A 33 15.45 -0.30 35.58
CA TYR A 33 14.20 -0.07 36.31
C TYR A 33 13.39 -1.37 36.53
N TYR A 34 13.45 -2.34 35.62
CA TYR A 34 12.80 -3.64 35.80
C TYR A 34 13.35 -4.38 37.03
N ILE A 35 14.67 -4.44 37.20
CA ILE A 35 15.31 -5.10 38.35
C ILE A 35 14.84 -4.48 39.68
N LYS A 36 14.80 -3.15 39.78
CA LYS A 36 14.34 -2.44 41.00
C LYS A 36 12.87 -2.70 41.33
N VAL A 37 12.02 -2.76 40.32
CA VAL A 37 10.61 -3.17 40.46
C VAL A 37 10.54 -4.59 41.00
N GLU A 38 11.32 -5.49 40.40
CA GLU A 38 11.35 -6.90 40.77
C GLU A 38 11.75 -7.09 42.23
N GLU A 39 12.74 -6.34 42.72
CA GLU A 39 13.16 -6.32 44.12
C GLU A 39 12.06 -5.85 45.08
N ILE A 40 11.31 -4.77 44.76
CA ILE A 40 10.17 -4.31 45.57
C ILE A 40 9.08 -5.40 45.60
N LEU A 41 8.71 -5.92 44.44
CA LEU A 41 7.64 -6.92 44.32
C LEU A 41 8.01 -8.28 44.94
N LYS A 42 9.31 -8.64 45.01
CA LYS A 42 9.82 -9.82 45.71
C LYS A 42 9.67 -9.72 47.24
N LEU A 43 9.79 -8.53 47.81
CA LEU A 43 9.51 -8.29 49.24
C LEU A 43 8.00 -8.27 49.52
N LEU A 44 7.21 -7.74 48.58
CA LEU A 44 5.78 -7.52 48.74
C LEU A 44 4.92 -8.78 48.53
N LYS A 45 5.22 -9.60 47.52
CA LYS A 45 4.37 -10.75 47.14
C LYS A 45 4.16 -11.76 48.28
N PRO A 46 5.18 -12.22 49.03
CA PRO A 46 4.96 -13.22 50.08
C PRO A 46 4.03 -12.73 51.20
N VAL A 47 4.07 -11.43 51.51
CA VAL A 47 3.16 -10.80 52.48
C VAL A 47 1.72 -10.78 51.94
N LEU A 48 1.53 -10.41 50.66
CA LEU A 48 0.22 -10.40 50.00
C LEU A 48 -0.37 -11.81 49.83
N ASP A 49 0.45 -12.84 49.61
CA ASP A 49 0.00 -14.23 49.57
C ASP A 49 -0.50 -14.68 50.96
N ALA A 50 0.29 -14.46 52.02
CA ALA A 50 -0.09 -14.83 53.39
C ALA A 50 -1.35 -14.09 53.91
N ILE A 51 -1.59 -12.84 53.47
CA ILE A 51 -2.84 -12.12 53.75
C ILE A 51 -4.03 -12.72 53.00
N PHE A 52 -3.82 -13.17 51.76
CA PHE A 52 -4.85 -13.80 50.94
C PHE A 52 -5.27 -15.16 51.52
N ASP A 53 -4.31 -15.96 51.97
CA ASP A 53 -4.57 -17.29 52.56
C ASP A 53 -5.15 -17.21 53.99
N ALA A 54 -5.00 -16.07 54.69
CA ALA A 54 -5.54 -15.82 56.02
C ALA A 54 -6.88 -15.04 56.06
N ASP A 55 -7.41 -14.63 54.90
CA ASP A 55 -8.65 -13.83 54.72
C ASP A 55 -8.71 -12.48 55.48
N ILE A 56 -7.54 -11.97 55.91
CA ILE A 56 -7.36 -10.66 56.60
C ILE A 56 -7.73 -9.47 55.69
N ALA A 57 -7.97 -9.72 54.40
CA ALA A 57 -8.26 -8.70 53.39
C ALA A 57 -9.60 -7.94 53.56
N SER A 58 -10.39 -8.18 54.60
CA SER A 58 -11.74 -7.60 54.76
C SER A 58 -11.78 -6.13 55.22
N GLU A 59 -10.64 -5.49 55.52
CA GLU A 59 -10.59 -4.10 55.99
C GLU A 59 -10.68 -3.07 54.84
N GLU A 60 -11.55 -2.06 54.96
CA GLU A 60 -11.86 -1.09 53.87
C GLU A 60 -10.63 -0.27 53.44
N LEU A 61 -9.82 0.19 54.40
CA LEU A 61 -8.58 0.93 54.13
C LEU A 61 -7.56 0.05 53.37
N LEU A 62 -7.45 -1.21 53.77
CA LEU A 62 -6.54 -2.18 53.16
C LEU A 62 -6.98 -2.52 51.72
N GLN A 63 -8.29 -2.69 51.47
CA GLN A 63 -8.84 -2.85 50.12
C GLN A 63 -8.58 -1.64 49.22
N LYS A 64 -8.68 -0.41 49.75
CA LYS A 64 -8.33 0.81 49.02
C LYS A 64 -6.86 0.81 48.60
N SER A 65 -5.93 0.54 49.53
CA SER A 65 -4.50 0.48 49.23
C SER A 65 -4.15 -0.68 48.27
N PHE A 66 -4.83 -1.83 48.35
CA PHE A 66 -4.73 -2.90 47.34
C PHE A 66 -5.22 -2.46 45.96
N GLY A 67 -6.26 -1.62 45.88
CA GLY A 67 -6.74 -1.02 44.63
C GLY A 67 -5.72 -0.07 44.00
N GLU A 68 -5.16 0.86 44.78
CA GLU A 68 -4.17 1.84 44.31
C GLU A 68 -2.85 1.18 43.88
N LEU A 69 -2.38 0.19 44.65
CA LEU A 69 -1.25 -0.67 44.30
C LEU A 69 -1.56 -1.52 43.06
N GLY A 70 -2.73 -2.16 43.00
CA GLY A 70 -3.17 -3.00 41.89
C GLY A 70 -3.25 -2.26 40.56
N HIS A 71 -3.76 -1.03 40.58
CA HIS A 71 -3.74 -0.11 39.45
C HIS A 71 -2.30 0.25 39.04
N SER A 72 -1.46 0.66 40.00
CA SER A 72 -0.07 1.07 39.72
C SER A 72 0.79 -0.07 39.15
N VAL A 73 0.63 -1.30 39.65
CA VAL A 73 1.29 -2.51 39.12
C VAL A 73 0.73 -2.89 37.74
N ASN A 74 -0.56 -2.64 37.46
CA ASN A 74 -1.15 -2.85 36.14
C ASN A 74 -0.59 -1.85 35.10
N GLU A 75 -0.56 -0.55 35.42
CA GLU A 75 0.06 0.49 34.57
C GLU A 75 1.52 0.14 34.27
N LEU A 76 2.26 -0.34 35.27
CA LEU A 76 3.66 -0.73 35.14
C LEU A 76 3.86 -1.96 34.25
N ARG A 77 3.03 -3.00 34.41
CA ARG A 77 3.02 -4.18 33.52
C ARG A 77 2.81 -3.76 32.07
N GLU A 78 1.91 -2.82 31.82
CA GLU A 78 1.64 -2.30 30.48
C GLU A 78 2.76 -1.40 29.95
N LEU A 79 3.44 -0.63 30.81
CA LEU A 79 4.61 0.16 30.42
C LEU A 79 5.77 -0.73 29.94
N PHE A 80 6.10 -1.80 30.67
CA PHE A 80 7.13 -2.76 30.27
C PHE A 80 6.70 -3.67 29.12
N GLY A 81 5.47 -4.20 29.13
CA GLY A 81 4.94 -5.06 28.07
C GLY A 81 4.83 -4.37 26.71
N ASN A 82 4.76 -3.04 26.69
CA ASN A 82 4.80 -2.22 25.48
C ASN A 82 6.20 -1.64 25.17
N TRP A 83 7.25 -2.02 25.89
CA TRP A 83 8.60 -1.48 25.67
C TRP A 83 9.27 -2.06 24.41
N HIS A 84 9.94 -1.19 23.64
CA HIS A 84 10.76 -1.53 22.49
C HIS A 84 11.72 -0.39 22.14
N LEU A 85 12.83 -0.70 21.46
CA LEU A 85 13.94 0.20 21.08
C LEU A 85 13.58 1.45 20.22
N LEU A 86 12.31 1.66 19.91
CA LEU A 86 11.81 2.81 19.14
C LEU A 86 10.81 3.67 19.96
N ARG A 87 10.82 3.51 21.29
CA ARG A 87 10.14 4.42 22.23
C ARG A 87 11.17 5.35 22.86
N SER A 88 10.69 6.54 23.24
CA SER A 88 11.50 7.51 23.97
C SER A 88 11.90 6.94 25.34
N LYS A 89 13.22 6.79 25.55
CA LYS A 89 13.86 6.47 26.83
C LYS A 89 13.52 7.55 27.87
N ILE A 90 13.48 8.83 27.46
CA ILE A 90 13.12 9.97 28.32
C ILE A 90 11.68 9.85 28.83
N TYR A 91 10.71 9.60 27.95
CA TYR A 91 9.31 9.43 28.34
C TYR A 91 9.13 8.19 29.23
N PHE A 92 9.78 7.07 28.89
CA PHE A 92 9.75 5.85 29.71
C PHE A 92 10.29 6.11 31.13
N VAL A 93 11.43 6.77 31.29
CA VAL A 93 12.01 7.13 32.59
C VAL A 93 11.04 7.98 33.42
N LEU A 94 10.42 9.00 32.82
CA LEU A 94 9.47 9.87 33.50
C LEU A 94 8.23 9.12 34.00
N GLN A 95 7.74 8.13 33.25
CA GLN A 95 6.61 7.29 33.66
C GLN A 95 7.03 6.26 34.72
N VAL A 96 8.12 5.51 34.50
CA VAL A 96 8.51 4.39 35.37
C VAL A 96 8.95 4.84 36.76
N GLU A 97 9.67 5.96 36.89
CA GLU A 97 10.02 6.52 38.21
C GLU A 97 8.78 6.96 39.00
N THR A 98 7.77 7.49 38.30
CA THR A 98 6.50 7.90 38.90
C THR A 98 5.72 6.67 39.40
N LEU A 99 5.63 5.61 38.59
CA LEU A 99 4.96 4.35 38.97
C LEU A 99 5.69 3.62 40.11
N ILE A 100 7.02 3.54 40.08
CA ILE A 100 7.82 2.99 41.20
C ILE A 100 7.57 3.78 42.48
N SER A 101 7.44 5.11 42.39
CA SER A 101 7.16 5.96 43.55
C SER A 101 5.75 5.71 44.12
N LYS A 102 4.72 5.55 43.27
CA LYS A 102 3.37 5.12 43.69
C LYS A 102 3.42 3.75 44.40
N ILE A 103 4.01 2.74 43.74
CA ILE A 103 4.09 1.37 44.24
C ILE A 103 4.80 1.32 45.60
N ARG A 104 5.92 2.04 45.75
CA ARG A 104 6.63 2.17 47.03
C ARG A 104 5.74 2.77 48.13
N ALA A 105 4.98 3.82 47.83
CA ALA A 105 4.09 4.46 48.80
C ALA A 105 2.98 3.50 49.25
N SER A 106 2.22 2.91 48.32
CA SER A 106 1.14 1.97 48.67
C SER A 106 1.66 0.69 49.34
N SER A 107 2.85 0.20 48.98
CA SER A 107 3.47 -0.97 49.66
C SER A 107 3.82 -0.67 51.12
N VAL A 108 4.31 0.55 51.39
CA VAL A 108 4.58 1.02 52.76
C VAL A 108 3.29 1.21 53.54
N GLU A 109 2.28 1.86 52.94
CA GLU A 109 0.97 2.07 53.57
C GLU A 109 0.31 0.74 53.96
N ILE A 110 0.35 -0.27 53.07
CA ILE A 110 -0.13 -1.62 53.37
C ILE A 110 0.59 -2.22 54.59
N PHE A 111 1.92 -2.12 54.66
CA PHE A 111 2.66 -2.65 55.82
C PHE A 111 2.39 -1.86 57.11
N GLU A 112 2.25 -0.54 57.05
CA GLU A 112 1.93 0.30 58.21
C GLU A 112 0.50 0.05 58.73
N LEU A 113 -0.47 -0.17 57.84
CA LEU A 113 -1.83 -0.61 58.21
C LEU A 113 -1.81 -1.99 58.87
N LEU A 114 -1.07 -2.96 58.32
CA LEU A 114 -0.95 -4.31 58.88
C LEU A 114 -0.27 -4.34 60.25
N ILE A 115 0.68 -3.45 60.52
CA ILE A 115 1.31 -3.28 61.84
C ILE A 115 0.36 -2.60 62.83
N SER A 116 -0.60 -1.78 62.34
CA SER A 116 -1.54 -1.01 63.16
C SER A 116 -2.89 -1.70 63.39
N SER A 117 -3.15 -2.83 62.74
CA SER A 117 -4.43 -3.57 62.85
C SER A 117 -4.37 -4.55 64.04
N ASP A 118 -5.40 -4.53 64.91
CA ASP A 118 -5.52 -5.43 66.08
C ASP A 118 -5.77 -6.92 65.71
N GLN A 119 -5.76 -7.26 64.41
CA GLN A 119 -5.94 -8.63 63.93
C GLN A 119 -4.67 -9.45 64.10
N CYS A 120 -4.79 -10.70 64.57
CA CYS A 120 -3.66 -11.63 64.63
C CYS A 120 -3.11 -11.92 63.24
N LEU A 121 -1.99 -11.27 62.90
CA LEU A 121 -1.18 -11.59 61.73
C LEU A 121 -0.78 -13.08 61.74
N PRO A 122 -0.60 -13.72 60.56
CA PRO A 122 -0.11 -15.08 60.48
C PRO A 122 1.23 -15.24 61.21
N VAL A 123 1.51 -16.42 61.78
CA VAL A 123 2.75 -16.71 62.54
C VAL A 123 4.02 -16.42 61.73
N GLU A 124 3.92 -16.47 60.40
CA GLU A 124 4.97 -16.19 59.42
C GLU A 124 5.26 -14.68 59.23
N LEU A 125 4.33 -13.80 59.63
CA LEU A 125 4.39 -12.35 59.50
C LEU A 125 4.45 -11.66 60.88
N ASN A 126 5.63 -11.66 61.52
CA ASN A 126 5.83 -10.83 62.70
C ASN A 126 6.03 -9.34 62.34
N ALA A 127 5.61 -8.44 63.23
CA ALA A 127 5.66 -6.99 63.00
C ALA A 127 7.08 -6.47 62.69
N SER A 128 8.13 -6.98 63.36
CA SER A 128 9.51 -6.56 63.12
C SER A 128 10.00 -6.89 61.70
N SER A 129 9.53 -7.99 61.11
CA SER A 129 9.78 -8.31 59.69
C SER A 129 9.06 -7.34 58.75
N LEU A 130 7.81 -6.96 59.06
CA LEU A 130 7.06 -5.97 58.27
C LEU A 130 7.69 -4.58 58.35
N GLU A 131 8.13 -4.14 59.54
CA GLU A 131 8.91 -2.92 59.73
C GLU A 131 10.21 -2.94 58.92
N LEU A 132 10.95 -4.05 58.95
CA LEU A 132 12.18 -4.23 58.17
C LEU A 132 11.93 -4.19 56.66
N TYR A 133 10.84 -4.80 56.17
CA TYR A 133 10.46 -4.73 54.76
C TYR A 133 9.99 -3.33 54.35
N ALA A 134 9.22 -2.63 55.20
CA ALA A 134 8.82 -1.25 54.98
C ALA A 134 10.03 -0.32 54.95
N GLN A 135 10.98 -0.48 55.88
CA GLN A 135 12.22 0.29 55.92
C GLN A 135 13.09 0.02 54.69
N LYS A 136 13.22 -1.24 54.26
CA LYS A 136 13.96 -1.63 53.06
C LYS A 136 13.33 -1.02 51.80
N ILE A 137 12.02 -1.12 51.63
CA ILE A 137 11.29 -0.52 50.49
C ILE A 137 11.36 1.02 50.52
N LYS A 138 11.36 1.67 51.70
CA LYS A 138 11.65 3.11 51.85
C LYS A 138 13.07 3.47 51.41
N GLN A 139 14.07 2.66 51.77
CA GLN A 139 15.49 2.89 51.46
C GLN A 139 15.88 2.58 50.01
N MET A 140 15.09 1.80 49.27
CA MET A 140 15.32 1.55 47.84
C MET A 140 15.25 2.87 47.05
N GLY A 141 16.43 3.32 46.64
CA GLY A 141 16.69 4.70 46.26
C GLY A 141 16.12 5.10 44.90
N SER A 142 15.51 6.28 44.86
CA SER A 142 15.24 6.96 43.59
C SER A 142 16.56 7.53 43.05
N GLU A 143 17.28 6.76 42.24
CA GLU A 143 18.16 7.34 41.22
C GLU A 143 17.26 8.11 40.26
N GLN A 144 17.19 9.42 40.43
CA GLN A 144 16.32 10.26 39.62
C GLN A 144 17.03 10.69 38.34
N ILE A 145 17.06 9.81 37.34
CA ILE A 145 17.35 10.22 35.96
C ILE A 145 16.31 11.28 35.55
N SER A 146 15.07 11.17 36.04
CA SER A 146 14.06 12.23 35.94
C SER A 146 14.48 13.57 36.56
N ALA A 147 15.36 13.62 37.57
CA ALA A 147 15.88 14.87 38.11
C ALA A 147 16.97 15.48 37.23
N ILE A 148 17.80 14.65 36.59
CA ILE A 148 18.79 15.09 35.59
C ILE A 148 18.05 15.67 34.37
N ILE A 149 17.03 14.95 33.86
CA ILE A 149 16.13 15.43 32.80
C ILE A 149 15.51 16.78 33.22
N ARG A 150 14.86 16.87 34.38
CA ARG A 150 14.25 18.13 34.87
C ARG A 150 15.27 19.24 35.15
N LYS A 151 16.54 18.94 35.43
CA LYS A 151 17.62 19.93 35.58
C LYS A 151 17.99 20.51 34.21
N ALA A 152 18.29 19.67 33.23
CA ALA A 152 18.59 20.09 31.86
C ALA A 152 17.44 20.91 31.25
N SER A 153 16.18 20.48 31.41
CA SER A 153 15.01 21.22 30.93
C SER A 153 14.82 22.60 31.60
N ARG A 154 15.30 22.80 32.84
CA ARG A 154 15.30 24.12 33.49
C ARG A 154 16.44 25.00 32.99
N GLU A 155 17.62 24.45 32.77
CA GLU A 155 18.77 25.19 32.21
C GLU A 155 18.52 25.68 30.77
N GLN A 156 17.68 24.99 30.00
CA GLN A 156 17.25 25.39 28.66
C GLN A 156 16.38 26.66 28.64
N VAL A 157 15.73 27.03 29.75
CA VAL A 157 14.90 28.23 29.86
C VAL A 157 15.78 29.42 30.21
N HIS A 158 16.44 30.02 29.21
CA HIS A 158 16.75 31.47 29.06
C HIS A 158 17.54 31.79 27.75
N GLY A 159 17.45 30.97 26.70
CA GLY A 159 18.07 31.22 25.40
C GLY A 159 19.54 30.78 25.28
N SER A 160 20.23 30.56 26.40
CA SER A 160 21.38 29.67 26.47
C SER A 160 20.94 28.20 26.43
N GLY A 161 21.70 27.33 25.76
CA GLY A 161 21.53 25.88 25.91
C GLY A 161 21.91 25.39 27.31
N PRO A 162 21.44 24.20 27.73
CA PRO A 162 21.88 23.56 28.97
C PRO A 162 23.40 23.28 28.96
N ARG A 163 24.01 23.16 30.14
CA ARG A 163 25.46 22.99 30.28
C ARG A 163 25.94 21.66 29.70
N SER A 164 27.11 21.63 29.05
CA SER A 164 27.71 20.41 28.47
C SER A 164 27.77 19.26 29.48
N GLU A 165 28.29 19.52 30.68
CA GLU A 165 28.31 18.60 31.82
C GLU A 165 26.92 17.98 32.14
N SER A 166 25.85 18.77 32.06
CA SER A 166 24.47 18.31 32.29
C SER A 166 23.89 17.55 31.09
N LEU A 167 24.41 17.74 29.88
CA LEU A 167 24.05 16.99 28.67
C LEU A 167 24.80 15.66 28.57
N GLU A 168 26.08 15.63 28.96
CA GLU A 168 26.91 14.43 29.06
C GLU A 168 26.32 13.45 30.09
N GLN A 169 26.06 13.92 31.32
CA GLN A 169 25.37 13.13 32.36
C GLN A 169 23.99 12.62 31.92
N PHE A 170 23.28 13.38 31.10
CA PHE A 170 21.96 13.02 30.56
C PHE A 170 22.06 11.94 29.47
N ALA A 171 23.02 12.06 28.55
CA ALA A 171 23.26 11.07 27.50
C ALA A 171 23.75 9.73 28.07
N ASP A 172 24.67 9.78 29.04
CA ASP A 172 25.18 8.58 29.72
C ASP A 172 24.09 7.85 30.50
N CYS A 173 23.27 8.56 31.29
CA CYS A 173 22.20 7.95 32.08
C CYS A 173 21.09 7.30 31.23
N LEU A 174 20.95 7.71 29.97
CA LEU A 174 19.98 7.15 29.03
C LEU A 174 20.62 6.18 28.02
N SER A 175 21.93 5.94 28.11
CA SER A 175 22.73 5.22 27.10
C SER A 175 22.40 5.69 25.67
N LEU A 176 22.53 7.00 25.43
CA LEU A 176 22.40 7.66 24.12
C LEU A 176 23.81 7.91 23.55
N ARG A 177 24.52 6.83 23.22
CA ARG A 177 25.97 6.84 22.93
C ARG A 177 26.31 7.11 21.47
N SER A 178 25.30 7.15 20.60
CA SER A 178 25.45 7.34 19.15
C SER A 178 24.44 8.32 18.58
N ASN A 179 24.79 8.92 17.44
CA ASN A 179 23.89 9.80 16.66
C ASN A 179 22.60 9.08 16.22
N GLN A 180 22.64 7.74 16.08
CA GLN A 180 21.46 6.93 15.75
C GLN A 180 20.48 6.85 16.92
N GLU A 181 20.96 6.64 18.15
CA GLU A 181 20.12 6.62 19.35
C GLU A 181 19.54 8.02 19.64
N LEU A 182 20.34 9.07 19.51
CA LEU A 182 19.88 10.46 19.63
C LEU A 182 18.78 10.80 18.61
N LEU A 183 18.91 10.34 17.36
CA LEU A 183 17.89 10.53 16.33
C LEU A 183 16.60 9.74 16.63
N ILE A 184 16.72 8.49 17.08
CA ILE A 184 15.58 7.66 17.49
C ILE A 184 14.84 8.32 18.66
N GLU A 185 15.56 8.80 19.67
CA GLU A 185 14.97 9.49 20.84
C GLU A 185 14.23 10.77 20.44
N ALA A 186 14.86 11.61 19.60
CA ALA A 186 14.26 12.86 19.11
C ALA A 186 12.98 12.59 18.29
N VAL A 187 13.00 11.62 17.38
CA VAL A 187 11.82 11.24 16.57
C VAL A 187 10.72 10.63 17.45
N ALA A 188 11.08 9.82 18.45
CA ALA A 188 10.10 9.25 19.39
C ALA A 188 9.45 10.33 20.28
N LEU A 189 10.22 11.33 20.73
CA LEU A 189 9.70 12.47 21.49
C LEU A 189 8.80 13.39 20.66
N GLU A 190 9.20 13.76 19.44
CA GLU A 190 8.36 14.62 18.59
C GLU A 190 7.06 13.90 18.22
N LYS A 191 7.09 12.58 17.97
CA LYS A 191 5.87 11.76 17.78
C LYS A 191 4.99 11.72 19.04
N LEU A 192 5.56 11.67 20.25
CA LEU A 192 4.80 11.74 21.49
C LEU A 192 4.16 13.11 21.70
N LYS A 193 4.88 14.19 21.39
CA LYS A 193 4.38 15.57 21.38
C LYS A 193 3.26 15.76 20.37
N GLU A 194 3.43 15.29 19.12
CA GLU A 194 2.36 15.30 18.11
C GLU A 194 1.13 14.54 18.60
N ASN A 195 1.29 13.37 19.22
CA ASN A 195 0.18 12.60 19.77
C ASN A 195 -0.54 13.34 20.91
N ALA A 196 0.20 13.98 21.82
CA ALA A 196 -0.36 14.79 22.91
C ALA A 196 -1.11 16.02 22.35
N GLU A 197 -0.49 16.78 21.45
CA GLU A 197 -1.12 17.89 20.74
C GLU A 197 -2.35 17.43 19.94
N GLN A 198 -2.34 16.25 19.34
CA GLN A 198 -3.50 15.69 18.63
C GLN A 198 -4.61 15.25 19.59
N ALA A 199 -4.29 14.72 20.77
CA ALA A 199 -5.27 14.42 21.81
C ALA A 199 -5.92 15.69 22.37
N GLU A 200 -5.13 16.74 22.61
CA GLU A 200 -5.62 18.06 23.00
C GLU A 200 -6.47 18.71 21.90
N LYS A 201 -6.03 18.65 20.63
CA LYS A 201 -6.80 19.13 19.47
C LYS A 201 -8.08 18.33 19.21
N ARG A 202 -8.22 17.08 19.69
CA ARG A 202 -9.50 16.34 19.67
C ARG A 202 -10.56 16.93 20.60
N ILE A 203 -10.16 17.74 21.58
CA ILE A 203 -11.05 18.45 22.51
C ILE A 203 -11.42 19.85 21.96
N ALA A 204 -10.71 20.35 20.92
CA ALA A 204 -10.77 21.76 20.50
C ALA A 204 -11.20 21.98 19.02
N LYS A 205 -12.51 22.21 18.82
CA LYS A 205 -13.19 22.77 17.63
C LYS A 205 -13.18 21.93 16.32
N PRO A 206 -14.23 22.07 15.47
CA PRO A 206 -14.29 21.37 14.19
C PRO A 206 -13.24 21.92 13.20
N ARG A 207 -12.39 21.03 12.68
CA ARG A 207 -11.42 21.33 11.62
C ARG A 207 -12.16 21.57 10.28
N GLN A 208 -12.12 22.79 9.77
CA GLN A 208 -12.50 23.10 8.39
C GLN A 208 -11.37 22.72 7.43
N THR A 209 -11.69 21.95 6.40
CA THR A 209 -10.80 21.66 5.27
C THR A 209 -11.02 22.69 4.14
N TYR A 210 -9.99 22.93 3.33
CA TYR A 210 -10.02 23.85 2.19
C TYR A 210 -9.43 23.16 0.97
N GLU A 211 -9.89 23.51 -0.23
CA GLU A 211 -9.47 22.85 -1.46
C GLU A 211 -8.04 23.23 -1.90
N ARG A 212 -7.25 22.23 -2.31
CA ARG A 212 -5.79 22.34 -2.59
C ARG A 212 -5.51 23.37 -3.68
N ALA A 213 -6.40 23.52 -4.66
CA ALA A 213 -6.29 24.51 -5.74
C ALA A 213 -6.34 25.95 -5.22
N PHE A 214 -7.18 26.26 -4.23
CA PHE A 214 -7.29 27.60 -3.67
C PHE A 214 -6.17 27.90 -2.69
N ILE A 215 -5.71 26.91 -1.91
CA ILE A 215 -4.54 27.09 -1.02
C ILE A 215 -3.25 27.28 -1.85
N ARG A 216 -3.06 26.51 -2.94
CA ARG A 216 -1.98 26.74 -3.91
C ARG A 216 -2.03 28.19 -4.40
N LYS A 217 -3.14 28.61 -4.99
CA LYS A 217 -3.31 29.98 -5.51
C LYS A 217 -3.08 31.09 -4.46
N TRP A 218 -3.42 30.85 -3.19
CA TRP A 218 -3.13 31.79 -2.09
C TRP A 218 -1.61 31.90 -1.85
N ILE A 219 -0.91 30.77 -1.78
CA ILE A 219 0.55 30.68 -1.64
C ILE A 219 1.28 31.25 -2.88
N ASP A 220 0.80 30.96 -4.08
CA ASP A 220 1.36 31.44 -5.36
C ASP A 220 1.29 32.97 -5.50
N LEU A 221 0.36 33.62 -4.77
CA LEU A 221 0.26 35.07 -4.64
C LEU A 221 1.15 35.65 -3.51
N GLY A 222 2.05 34.84 -2.94
CA GLY A 222 2.96 35.22 -1.86
C GLY A 222 2.31 35.31 -0.46
N LEU A 223 1.06 34.87 -0.31
CA LEU A 223 0.28 35.09 0.92
C LEU A 223 0.58 34.00 1.97
N ILE A 224 1.75 34.08 2.60
CA ILE A 224 2.18 33.11 3.63
C ILE A 224 1.46 33.23 4.98
N VAL A 225 0.52 34.16 5.15
CA VAL A 225 -0.24 34.33 6.41
C VAL A 225 -1.65 33.74 6.26
N CYS A 226 -2.06 32.89 7.19
CA CYS A 226 -3.40 32.32 7.23
C CYS A 226 -4.46 33.41 7.51
N PRO A 227 -5.46 33.61 6.63
CA PRO A 227 -6.40 34.72 6.75
C PRO A 227 -7.36 34.60 7.94
N LYS A 228 -7.58 33.39 8.49
CA LYS A 228 -8.40 33.17 9.69
C LYS A 228 -7.60 33.12 10.99
N THR A 229 -6.49 32.36 11.05
CA THR A 229 -5.71 32.20 12.30
C THR A 229 -4.65 33.27 12.49
N ARG A 230 -4.36 34.10 11.47
CA ARG A 230 -3.29 35.11 11.43
C ARG A 230 -1.87 34.57 11.65
N GLN A 231 -1.71 33.25 11.69
CA GLN A 231 -0.40 32.59 11.77
C GLN A 231 0.31 32.64 10.43
N THR A 232 1.60 32.95 10.45
CA THR A 232 2.51 32.77 9.31
C THR A 232 2.81 31.29 9.14
N LEU A 233 2.71 30.78 7.91
CA LEU A 233 3.07 29.43 7.54
C LEU A 233 4.61 29.29 7.56
N ALA A 234 5.12 28.34 8.36
CA ALA A 234 6.56 28.06 8.41
C ALA A 234 7.10 27.42 7.12
N HIS A 235 6.24 26.76 6.34
CA HIS A 235 6.54 26.23 5.02
C HIS A 235 5.34 26.40 4.09
N THR A 236 5.61 26.55 2.80
CA THR A 236 4.59 26.58 1.72
C THR A 236 4.23 25.19 1.19
N THR A 237 4.94 24.14 1.63
CA THR A 237 4.68 22.75 1.25
C THR A 237 3.27 22.33 1.64
N LEU A 238 2.46 21.93 0.66
CA LEU A 238 1.11 21.42 0.87
C LEU A 238 1.12 19.89 0.79
N ILE A 239 0.78 19.23 1.89
CA ILE A 239 0.61 17.78 1.96
C ILE A 239 -0.83 17.44 1.51
N PRO A 240 -1.05 16.57 0.50
CA PRO A 240 -2.39 16.04 0.20
C PRO A 240 -2.97 15.25 1.36
N ASN A 241 -4.30 15.11 1.42
CA ASN A 241 -4.96 14.22 2.37
C ASN A 241 -5.87 13.27 1.58
N TYR A 242 -5.30 12.16 1.12
CA TYR A 242 -5.98 11.23 0.22
C TYR A 242 -7.14 10.53 0.92
N TYR A 243 -7.00 10.18 2.19
CA TYR A 243 -8.07 9.62 3.02
C TYR A 243 -9.29 10.54 3.11
N VAL A 244 -9.12 11.83 3.43
CA VAL A 244 -10.25 12.78 3.48
C VAL A 244 -10.87 12.96 2.09
N LYS A 245 -10.07 13.05 1.02
CA LYS A 245 -10.55 13.10 -0.37
C LYS A 245 -11.39 11.86 -0.73
N ALA A 246 -10.93 10.66 -0.38
CA ALA A 246 -11.61 9.40 -0.65
C ALA A 246 -12.91 9.25 0.17
N VAL A 247 -12.91 9.65 1.45
CA VAL A 247 -14.13 9.67 2.28
C VAL A 247 -15.16 10.67 1.74
N ILE A 248 -14.73 11.85 1.29
CA ILE A 248 -15.62 12.82 0.64
C ILE A 248 -16.19 12.26 -0.67
N ALA A 249 -15.35 11.64 -1.52
CA ALA A 249 -15.78 11.04 -2.78
C ALA A 249 -16.80 9.91 -2.56
N SER A 250 -16.51 8.97 -1.66
CA SER A 250 -17.40 7.85 -1.31
C SER A 250 -18.74 8.33 -0.71
N TRP A 251 -18.72 9.37 0.14
CA TRP A 251 -19.94 10.00 0.62
C TRP A 251 -20.73 10.67 -0.51
N CYS A 252 -20.04 11.37 -1.42
CA CYS A 252 -20.67 12.02 -2.57
C CYS A 252 -21.34 11.01 -3.51
N GLU A 253 -20.67 9.90 -3.84
CA GLU A 253 -21.26 8.80 -4.62
C GLU A 253 -22.49 8.20 -3.92
N SER A 254 -22.37 7.87 -2.64
CA SER A 254 -23.46 7.29 -1.82
C SER A 254 -24.69 8.21 -1.73
N ASN A 255 -24.53 9.52 -1.95
CA ASN A 255 -25.59 10.52 -1.87
C ASN A 255 -25.93 11.14 -3.26
N ASN A 256 -25.42 10.59 -4.36
CA ASN A 256 -25.57 11.13 -5.74
C ASN A 256 -25.12 12.60 -5.92
N VAL A 257 -24.24 13.10 -5.06
CA VAL A 257 -23.70 14.47 -5.13
C VAL A 257 -22.53 14.51 -6.11
N LYS A 258 -22.67 15.22 -7.23
CA LYS A 258 -21.53 15.47 -8.13
C LYS A 258 -20.62 16.55 -7.54
N LEU A 259 -19.36 16.18 -7.25
CA LEU A 259 -18.30 17.12 -6.89
C LEU A 259 -18.08 18.14 -8.03
N PRO A 260 -18.14 19.46 -7.76
CA PRO A 260 -17.88 20.46 -8.79
C PRO A 260 -16.38 20.57 -9.08
N ASP A 261 -16.04 20.67 -10.36
CA ASP A 261 -14.66 20.88 -10.82
C ASP A 261 -14.13 22.25 -10.33
N PRO A 262 -13.10 22.30 -9.47
CA PRO A 262 -12.61 23.54 -8.87
C PRO A 262 -11.94 24.48 -9.88
N MET A 263 -11.49 23.99 -11.05
CA MET A 263 -10.95 24.85 -12.12
C MET A 263 -12.07 25.59 -12.86
N LYS A 264 -13.20 24.92 -13.11
CA LYS A 264 -14.34 25.48 -13.88
C LYS A 264 -15.07 26.63 -13.16
N LEU A 265 -14.95 26.72 -11.84
CA LEU A 265 -15.51 27.82 -11.02
C LEU A 265 -14.86 29.20 -11.25
N SER A 266 -13.74 29.26 -11.99
CA SER A 266 -12.97 30.51 -12.19
C SER A 266 -13.52 31.47 -13.25
N LEU A 267 -14.51 31.07 -14.06
CA LEU A 267 -15.02 31.83 -15.21
C LEU A 267 -16.17 32.81 -14.86
N LYS A 268 -15.96 33.69 -13.89
CA LYS A 268 -16.73 34.94 -13.72
C LYS A 268 -15.79 36.12 -13.48
N LYS A 269 -15.67 37.02 -14.47
CA LYS A 269 -15.01 38.32 -14.28
C LYS A 269 -15.79 39.16 -13.25
N PRO A 270 -15.12 39.89 -12.34
CA PRO A 270 -15.77 40.95 -11.58
C PRO A 270 -16.21 42.09 -12.52
N PRO A 271 -17.21 42.90 -12.13
CA PRO A 271 -17.67 44.03 -12.93
C PRO A 271 -16.58 45.12 -13.07
N PRO A 272 -16.62 45.95 -14.13
CA PRO A 272 -15.62 46.98 -14.36
C PRO A 272 -15.69 48.08 -13.30
N LEU A 273 -14.52 48.54 -12.83
CA LEU A 273 -14.38 49.67 -11.94
C LEU A 273 -14.85 50.96 -12.64
N ALA A 274 -15.74 51.71 -11.98
CA ALA A 274 -16.15 53.03 -12.46
C ALA A 274 -14.95 54.00 -12.39
N ARG A 275 -14.75 54.74 -13.47
CA ARG A 275 -13.67 55.71 -13.65
C ARG A 275 -14.00 56.99 -12.87
N ALA A 276 -13.24 57.29 -11.83
CA ALA A 276 -13.29 58.60 -11.17
C ALA A 276 -12.62 59.66 -12.06
N GLU A 277 -13.21 60.85 -12.15
CA GLU A 277 -12.69 61.96 -12.95
C GLU A 277 -11.91 62.98 -12.11
N ASN A 278 -11.01 63.70 -12.78
CA ASN A 278 -10.12 64.68 -12.15
C ASN A 278 -10.88 65.88 -11.57
N ILE A 279 -10.52 66.27 -10.34
CA ILE A 279 -10.45 67.69 -9.96
C ILE A 279 -9.07 67.91 -9.32
N ALA A 280 -8.39 68.99 -9.69
CA ALA A 280 -7.03 69.29 -9.25
C ALA A 280 -6.96 70.68 -8.61
N SER A 281 -6.44 70.76 -7.38
CA SER A 281 -5.89 72.01 -6.82
C SER A 281 -4.90 71.76 -5.68
N LYS A 282 -3.79 72.49 -5.78
CA LYS A 282 -2.63 72.65 -4.89
C LYS A 282 -2.94 72.59 -3.38
N ASP A 283 -2.06 71.93 -2.60
CA ASP A 283 -0.98 72.66 -1.90
C ASP A 283 0.13 71.72 -1.36
N PRO A 284 1.38 72.19 -1.20
CA PRO A 284 2.48 71.39 -0.66
C PRO A 284 2.83 71.78 0.80
N HIS A 285 2.50 70.91 1.76
CA HIS A 285 3.19 70.65 3.04
C HIS A 285 2.19 70.13 4.10
N ILE A 286 2.30 68.85 4.46
CA ILE A 286 2.08 68.29 5.81
C ILE A 286 2.45 66.80 5.74
N ILE A 287 3.20 66.31 6.73
CA ILE A 287 3.46 64.87 6.93
C ILE A 287 2.58 64.39 8.08
N PRO A 288 1.79 63.33 7.88
CA PRO A 288 1.43 62.44 8.99
C PRO A 288 1.87 60.99 8.74
N GLN A 289 2.11 60.29 9.85
CA GLN A 289 2.68 58.95 9.90
C GLN A 289 1.69 57.84 9.48
N SER A 290 2.25 56.79 8.87
CA SER A 290 1.85 55.37 8.96
C SER A 290 0.38 55.01 9.25
N SER A 291 -0.33 54.58 8.22
CA SER A 291 -1.37 53.54 8.33
C SER A 291 -1.41 52.66 7.07
N SER A 292 -0.76 51.49 7.12
CA SER A 292 -0.65 50.55 5.99
C SER A 292 -1.90 49.67 5.82
N SER A 293 -3.05 50.32 5.63
CA SER A 293 -4.34 49.68 5.39
C SER A 293 -4.40 49.03 3.99
N GLN A 294 -3.86 47.81 3.86
CA GLN A 294 -4.07 47.01 2.65
C GLN A 294 -5.57 46.70 2.47
N PRO A 295 -6.10 46.76 1.23
CA PRO A 295 -7.52 46.55 0.97
C PRO A 295 -7.93 45.10 1.21
N ILE A 296 -8.92 44.88 2.08
CA ILE A 296 -9.48 43.55 2.33
C ILE A 296 -10.37 43.15 1.14
N CYS A 297 -9.81 42.44 0.18
CA CYS A 297 -10.58 41.73 -0.82
C CYS A 297 -11.44 40.65 -0.14
N LYS A 298 -12.74 40.92 0.05
CA LYS A 298 -13.72 39.88 0.40
C LYS A 298 -13.95 38.97 -0.81
N TRP A 299 -13.37 37.78 -0.76
CA TRP A 299 -13.85 36.60 -1.49
C TRP A 299 -14.71 35.81 -0.49
N GLU A 300 -15.96 35.50 -0.86
CA GLU A 300 -16.87 34.77 0.01
C GLU A 300 -16.58 33.27 -0.08
N TRP A 301 -16.15 32.70 1.06
CA TRP A 301 -15.75 31.31 1.18
C TRP A 301 -16.97 30.40 1.37
N VAL A 302 -17.71 30.16 0.28
CA VAL A 302 -18.85 29.21 0.26
C VAL A 302 -18.35 27.83 0.71
N GLY A 303 -18.79 27.41 1.90
CA GLY A 303 -18.38 26.15 2.50
C GLY A 303 -19.37 25.04 2.18
N TYR A 304 -18.89 23.80 2.10
CA TYR A 304 -19.75 22.62 1.94
C TYR A 304 -20.77 22.43 3.09
N SER A 305 -20.59 23.15 4.22
CA SER A 305 -21.51 23.20 5.36
C SER A 305 -22.87 23.80 5.05
N ASP A 306 -22.97 24.71 4.08
CA ASP A 306 -24.13 25.60 3.96
C ASP A 306 -25.34 24.92 3.27
N ILE A 307 -25.16 23.67 2.80
CA ILE A 307 -26.19 22.86 2.13
C ILE A 307 -26.95 21.96 3.13
N VAL A 308 -26.32 21.55 4.23
CA VAL A 308 -26.88 20.56 5.18
C VAL A 308 -27.84 21.19 6.20
N GLY A 309 -27.79 22.51 6.37
CA GLY A 309 -28.52 23.25 7.40
C GLY A 309 -30.02 23.47 7.15
N LYS A 310 -30.83 22.43 6.94
CA LYS A 310 -32.31 22.56 7.02
C LYS A 310 -33.08 21.28 7.40
N LYS A 311 -33.70 21.37 8.58
CA LYS A 311 -34.90 20.66 9.07
C LYS A 311 -34.71 19.34 9.85
N CYS A 312 -34.62 19.48 11.17
CA CYS A 312 -35.01 18.46 12.15
C CYS A 312 -36.03 19.09 13.12
N ASP A 313 -37.32 18.81 12.92
CA ASP A 313 -38.39 19.16 13.88
C ASP A 313 -38.77 17.90 14.67
N ASN A 314 -38.58 17.92 16.00
CA ASN A 314 -38.92 16.80 16.86
C ASN A 314 -40.44 16.61 17.01
N ARG A 315 -40.92 15.37 16.87
CA ARG A 315 -42.14 14.91 17.55
C ARG A 315 -41.95 13.50 18.12
N LEU A 316 -42.07 13.39 19.43
CA LEU A 316 -42.18 12.14 20.17
C LEU A 316 -43.57 11.52 19.99
N ALA A 317 -43.64 10.21 19.82
CA ALA A 317 -44.85 9.42 20.07
C ALA A 317 -44.49 7.95 20.39
N ASN A 318 -45.14 7.38 21.41
CA ASN A 318 -44.93 5.99 21.84
C ASN A 318 -45.68 4.99 20.95
N SER A 319 -45.03 3.88 20.61
CA SER A 319 -45.57 2.52 20.73
C SER A 319 -44.39 1.52 20.65
N GLY A 320 -44.44 0.34 21.26
CA GLY A 320 -45.59 -0.38 21.81
C GLY A 320 -45.85 -1.62 20.94
N GLU A 321 -45.67 -2.79 21.53
CA GLU A 321 -45.65 -4.12 20.91
C GLU A 321 -46.87 -4.44 20.02
N GLN A 322 -46.69 -5.24 18.95
CA GLN A 322 -47.30 -6.58 18.78
C GLN A 322 -47.30 -7.07 17.31
N GLY A 323 -47.36 -8.40 17.15
CA GLY A 323 -48.42 -8.98 16.29
C GLY A 323 -48.05 -9.50 14.90
N LEU A 324 -48.17 -10.81 14.73
CA LEU A 324 -47.93 -11.62 13.53
C LEU A 324 -48.87 -11.36 12.31
N GLU A 325 -48.44 -11.96 11.19
CA GLU A 325 -49.24 -12.77 10.23
C GLU A 325 -49.86 -12.21 8.92
N SER A 326 -49.20 -12.63 7.82
CA SER A 326 -49.79 -13.27 6.62
C SER A 326 -50.53 -12.43 5.56
N GLY A 327 -50.69 -13.03 4.35
CA GLY A 327 -51.62 -12.54 3.32
C GLY A 327 -50.99 -12.15 1.95
N LYS A 328 -50.78 -13.13 1.06
CA LYS A 328 -50.82 -12.92 -0.40
C LYS A 328 -52.27 -13.20 -0.87
N PRO A 329 -52.83 -12.47 -1.86
CA PRO A 329 -52.62 -12.91 -3.25
C PRO A 329 -52.56 -11.79 -4.33
N THR A 330 -52.12 -12.20 -5.52
CA THR A 330 -52.26 -11.55 -6.84
C THR A 330 -53.61 -11.92 -7.50
N PRO A 331 -53.97 -11.56 -8.77
CA PRO A 331 -53.34 -10.67 -9.77
C PRO A 331 -54.33 -9.66 -10.43
N HIS A 332 -53.85 -8.74 -11.31
CA HIS A 332 -54.24 -8.73 -12.75
C HIS A 332 -53.58 -7.63 -13.61
N PHE A 333 -53.40 -7.95 -14.91
CA PHE A 333 -53.07 -7.03 -16.00
C PHE A 333 -54.24 -6.11 -16.38
N THR A 334 -53.97 -4.86 -16.82
CA THR A 334 -54.33 -4.47 -18.20
C THR A 334 -53.59 -3.27 -18.79
N ILE A 335 -53.20 -3.46 -20.05
CA ILE A 335 -52.64 -2.53 -21.03
C ILE A 335 -53.69 -1.49 -21.49
N LYS A 336 -53.29 -0.24 -21.81
CA LYS A 336 -53.83 0.51 -22.98
C LYS A 336 -52.98 1.70 -23.46
N ASN A 337 -52.25 1.43 -24.54
CA ASN A 337 -51.88 2.26 -25.71
C ASN A 337 -52.40 3.71 -25.79
N ARG A 338 -51.56 4.62 -26.32
CA ARG A 338 -51.81 5.29 -27.62
C ARG A 338 -50.59 6.03 -28.24
N THR A 339 -49.89 5.28 -29.08
CA THR A 339 -49.32 5.62 -30.41
C THR A 339 -49.57 7.00 -31.08
N PHE A 340 -48.46 7.55 -31.64
CA PHE A 340 -48.29 8.22 -32.94
C PHE A 340 -49.07 9.50 -33.37
N SER A 341 -48.31 10.55 -33.70
CA SER A 341 -48.15 11.16 -35.05
C SER A 341 -46.94 12.12 -34.97
N SER A 342 -45.87 12.10 -35.79
CA SER A 342 -45.68 12.14 -37.27
C SER A 342 -46.03 13.50 -37.90
N GLY A 343 -45.00 14.21 -38.39
CA GLY A 343 -45.11 15.52 -39.06
C GLY A 343 -43.77 15.95 -39.67
N SER A 344 -43.54 15.56 -40.92
CA SER A 344 -42.38 15.95 -41.76
C SER A 344 -42.62 17.28 -42.49
N GLY A 345 -41.56 17.97 -42.93
CA GLY A 345 -41.70 19.16 -43.78
C GLY A 345 -40.38 19.91 -43.99
N ASP A 346 -39.74 19.65 -45.12
CA ASP A 346 -38.55 20.35 -45.65
C ASP A 346 -38.84 21.82 -46.01
N ASP A 347 -37.81 22.68 -46.06
CA ASP A 347 -37.41 23.32 -47.34
C ASP A 347 -36.00 23.97 -47.32
N GLU A 348 -35.50 24.24 -48.53
CA GLU A 348 -34.10 24.59 -48.88
C GLU A 348 -33.94 26.09 -49.23
N ARG A 349 -32.71 26.67 -49.08
CA ARG A 349 -31.98 27.54 -50.05
C ARG A 349 -31.25 28.82 -49.55
N LEU A 350 -29.92 28.75 -49.67
CA LEU A 350 -29.01 29.63 -50.45
C LEU A 350 -29.16 31.17 -50.42
N SER A 351 -28.06 31.86 -50.04
CA SER A 351 -27.32 32.75 -50.97
C SER A 351 -25.98 33.30 -50.44
N ARG A 352 -24.98 33.34 -51.36
CA ARG A 352 -23.85 34.30 -51.55
C ARG A 352 -23.34 35.15 -50.35
N GLY A 353 -22.04 35.31 -50.08
CA GLY A 353 -20.81 34.75 -50.69
C GLY A 353 -19.92 35.76 -51.44
N HIS A 354 -18.85 36.25 -50.79
CA HIS A 354 -17.65 36.90 -51.34
C HIS A 354 -16.49 36.75 -50.30
N ASN A 355 -15.19 36.97 -50.57
CA ASN A 355 -14.25 36.59 -51.63
C ASN A 355 -12.93 37.38 -51.39
N ARG A 356 -11.75 36.72 -51.45
CA ARG A 356 -10.39 37.32 -51.65
C ARG A 356 -9.80 38.14 -50.45
N THR A 357 -8.48 38.33 -50.29
CA THR A 357 -7.30 38.02 -51.17
C THR A 357 -5.98 37.82 -50.38
N ALA A 358 -5.03 37.08 -50.99
CA ALA A 358 -3.54 37.19 -50.87
C ALA A 358 -2.85 36.87 -49.50
N SER A 359 -1.63 36.28 -49.41
CA SER A 359 -0.69 35.59 -50.33
C SER A 359 0.30 34.74 -49.47
N ALA A 360 0.77 33.55 -49.87
CA ALA A 360 2.08 33.26 -50.55
C ALA A 360 3.31 34.01 -49.96
N SER A 361 4.48 33.43 -49.65
CA SER A 361 5.20 32.20 -50.10
C SER A 361 6.04 31.58 -48.93
N SER A 362 6.46 30.31 -48.86
CA SER A 362 7.37 29.49 -49.71
C SER A 362 8.81 30.08 -49.81
N THR A 363 9.96 29.36 -49.79
CA THR A 363 10.28 27.90 -49.85
C THR A 363 11.78 27.64 -49.52
N HIS A 364 12.17 26.38 -49.26
CA HIS A 364 13.52 25.74 -49.40
C HIS A 364 14.82 26.35 -48.78
N SER A 365 15.65 25.48 -48.17
CA SER A 365 17.09 25.33 -48.56
C SER A 365 17.77 24.08 -47.97
N SER A 366 17.96 23.08 -48.83
CA SER A 366 19.02 22.05 -48.88
C SER A 366 19.18 21.76 -50.39
N PRO A 367 20.39 21.58 -50.98
CA PRO A 367 21.35 20.55 -50.56
C PRO A 367 22.85 20.95 -50.77
N ASN A 368 23.77 19.98 -50.62
CA ASN A 368 24.72 19.64 -51.70
C ASN A 368 25.44 18.29 -51.47
N ILE A 369 25.93 17.68 -52.56
CA ILE A 369 26.68 16.40 -52.60
C ILE A 369 27.91 16.57 -53.50
N LEU A 370 29.07 16.06 -53.07
CA LEU A 370 30.29 15.71 -53.82
C LEU A 370 31.02 14.66 -52.93
N GLN A 371 31.11 13.35 -53.20
CA GLN A 371 31.65 12.60 -54.36
C GLN A 371 33.18 12.69 -54.51
N GLY A 372 33.93 11.64 -54.13
CA GLY A 372 35.34 11.48 -54.54
C GLY A 372 36.27 10.56 -53.70
N MET A 373 36.40 9.29 -54.12
CA MET A 373 37.65 8.50 -54.28
C MET A 373 38.63 8.21 -53.09
N SER A 374 38.66 6.92 -52.71
CA SER A 374 39.80 5.97 -52.79
C SER A 374 41.18 6.16 -52.09
N ALA A 375 41.57 5.08 -51.38
CA ALA A 375 42.90 4.41 -51.33
C ALA A 375 43.93 4.68 -50.19
N ASP A 376 44.51 3.56 -49.75
CA ASP A 376 45.85 3.24 -49.21
C ASP A 376 46.47 4.00 -48.00
N GLY A 377 46.25 3.43 -46.81
CA GLY A 377 47.22 2.48 -46.18
C GLY A 377 48.54 2.97 -45.57
N ASN A 378 48.79 2.63 -44.29
CA ASN A 378 49.99 1.84 -43.93
C ASN A 378 49.89 1.07 -42.59
N GLU A 379 50.79 0.10 -42.42
CA GLU A 379 50.87 -0.95 -41.39
C GLU A 379 51.26 -0.50 -39.96
N LYS A 380 50.82 -1.23 -38.90
CA LYS A 380 51.68 -2.28 -38.28
C LYS A 380 51.05 -3.17 -37.17
N SER A 381 51.05 -4.48 -37.47
CA SER A 381 51.36 -5.65 -36.62
C SER A 381 50.64 -5.90 -35.27
N SER A 382 49.71 -6.88 -35.34
CA SER A 382 49.32 -7.91 -34.35
C SER A 382 50.52 -8.75 -33.83
N PRO A 383 50.41 -9.74 -32.88
CA PRO A 383 49.49 -10.92 -32.86
C PRO A 383 48.67 -11.08 -31.53
N VAL A 384 47.49 -11.72 -31.43
CA VAL A 384 47.03 -13.12 -31.75
C VAL A 384 47.63 -14.19 -30.80
N ALA A 385 47.00 -15.29 -30.34
CA ALA A 385 45.62 -15.73 -29.95
C ALA A 385 45.78 -17.21 -29.40
N SER A 386 44.84 -18.16 -29.20
CA SER A 386 43.36 -18.28 -29.15
C SER A 386 42.98 -19.70 -28.62
N TYR A 387 41.80 -19.90 -27.99
CA TYR A 387 41.06 -21.21 -27.89
C TYR A 387 41.79 -22.38 -27.14
N ASN A 388 41.18 -23.50 -26.67
CA ASN A 388 39.79 -23.94 -26.38
C ASN A 388 39.79 -25.20 -25.46
N SER A 389 38.60 -25.54 -24.89
CA SER A 389 38.04 -26.90 -24.65
C SER A 389 38.72 -27.97 -23.76
N ASP A 390 37.99 -28.32 -22.69
CA ASP A 390 37.44 -29.67 -22.35
C ASP A 390 38.21 -30.79 -21.59
N ASN A 391 37.42 -31.40 -20.68
CA ASN A 391 37.37 -32.79 -20.18
C ASN A 391 38.43 -33.39 -19.20
N SER A 392 37.95 -33.53 -17.95
CA SER A 392 37.71 -34.82 -17.25
C SER A 392 38.86 -35.78 -16.91
N GLY A 393 38.99 -36.12 -15.61
CA GLY A 393 39.82 -37.22 -15.10
C GLY A 393 39.60 -37.46 -13.60
N GLU A 394 39.08 -38.63 -13.23
CA GLU A 394 38.47 -38.96 -11.93
C GLU A 394 39.40 -39.77 -10.98
N LEU A 395 38.94 -39.98 -9.73
CA LEU A 395 39.18 -41.13 -8.83
C LEU A 395 40.46 -41.25 -7.93
N THR A 396 40.16 -41.44 -6.63
CA THR A 396 40.79 -42.38 -5.64
C THR A 396 42.22 -42.12 -5.11
N SER A 397 42.59 -42.52 -3.87
CA SER A 397 41.83 -42.86 -2.64
C SER A 397 42.80 -43.04 -1.46
N GLU A 398 42.29 -42.87 -0.23
CA GLU A 398 42.74 -43.54 1.02
C GLU A 398 44.17 -43.27 1.54
N THR A 399 44.54 -43.61 2.78
CA THR A 399 43.91 -43.50 4.13
C THR A 399 44.90 -44.14 5.11
N GLN A 400 45.27 -43.45 6.19
CA GLN A 400 45.40 -44.08 7.52
C GLN A 400 45.57 -43.03 8.63
N ALA A 401 44.96 -43.31 9.79
CA ALA A 401 44.89 -42.42 10.93
C ALA A 401 45.36 -43.12 12.21
N ALA A 402 45.78 -42.34 13.19
CA ALA A 402 45.70 -42.72 14.60
C ALA A 402 45.72 -41.46 15.51
N THR A 403 44.57 -41.18 16.13
CA THR A 403 44.34 -40.81 17.56
C THR A 403 45.36 -39.96 18.36
N ALA A 404 44.96 -39.05 19.26
CA ALA A 404 43.63 -38.84 19.88
C ALA A 404 43.42 -37.41 20.45
N LEU A 405 42.14 -36.99 20.51
CA LEU A 405 41.46 -36.22 21.59
C LEU A 405 42.04 -34.83 22.01
N THR A 406 41.27 -33.75 22.21
CA THR A 406 39.80 -33.61 22.39
C THR A 406 39.28 -32.22 21.94
N THR A 407 38.06 -32.17 21.39
CA THR A 407 37.14 -30.99 21.24
C THR A 407 37.66 -29.69 20.55
N PRO A 408 37.00 -29.22 19.46
CA PRO A 408 37.44 -28.03 18.73
C PRO A 408 36.68 -26.74 19.10
N GLN A 409 37.42 -25.62 19.21
CA GLN A 409 36.91 -24.34 18.70
C GLN A 409 37.21 -24.26 17.20
N ARG A 410 36.26 -23.77 16.40
CA ARG A 410 36.56 -23.34 15.03
C ARG A 410 35.56 -22.32 14.49
N GLU A 411 36.08 -21.16 14.12
CA GLU A 411 35.46 -20.30 13.12
C GLU A 411 35.37 -21.02 11.77
N PRO A 412 34.31 -20.79 10.98
CA PRO A 412 34.30 -21.09 9.56
C PRO A 412 34.34 -19.79 8.74
N ALA A 413 35.54 -19.31 8.42
CA ALA A 413 35.71 -18.33 7.35
C ALA A 413 35.54 -19.02 5.98
N PHE A 414 34.33 -19.03 5.42
CA PHE A 414 34.09 -19.41 4.02
C PHE A 414 32.93 -18.63 3.38
N SER A 415 33.16 -18.13 2.18
CA SER A 415 32.13 -17.54 1.32
C SER A 415 31.31 -18.63 0.62
N PRO A 416 29.99 -18.42 0.44
CA PRO A 416 29.24 -19.04 -0.64
C PRO A 416 28.73 -17.99 -1.64
N ARG A 417 28.91 -18.26 -2.94
CA ARG A 417 28.12 -17.61 -4.00
C ARG A 417 26.65 -17.99 -3.79
N LEU A 418 25.75 -17.01 -3.67
CA LEU A 418 24.31 -17.27 -3.74
C LEU A 418 23.82 -17.19 -5.20
N GLU A 419 23.59 -18.34 -5.81
CA GLU A 419 22.63 -18.46 -6.90
C GLU A 419 21.21 -18.31 -6.34
N THR A 420 20.56 -17.18 -6.58
CA THR A 420 19.16 -16.96 -6.18
C THR A 420 18.19 -17.68 -7.11
N LYS A 421 18.10 -19.01 -6.97
CA LYS A 421 17.00 -19.81 -7.55
C LYS A 421 15.66 -19.25 -7.08
N SER A 422 14.89 -18.70 -8.02
CA SER A 422 13.65 -17.98 -7.76
C SER A 422 12.49 -18.92 -7.43
N GLN A 423 12.46 -19.45 -6.21
CA GLN A 423 11.29 -20.15 -5.65
C GLN A 423 10.16 -19.16 -5.36
N SER A 424 9.43 -18.78 -6.42
CA SER A 424 8.17 -18.04 -6.33
C SER A 424 6.98 -18.94 -6.71
N GLN A 425 6.85 -20.09 -6.02
CA GLN A 425 5.70 -20.99 -6.14
C GLN A 425 4.47 -20.37 -5.46
N MET A 426 3.96 -19.28 -6.05
CA MET A 426 2.80 -18.55 -5.57
C MET A 426 1.51 -19.31 -5.92
N MET A 427 1.11 -20.20 -5.01
CA MET A 427 -0.17 -20.91 -5.05
C MET A 427 -1.35 -19.92 -4.97
N TRP A 428 -1.83 -19.45 -6.13
CA TRP A 428 -3.05 -18.66 -6.22
C TRP A 428 -4.26 -19.59 -6.38
N GLN A 429 -5.04 -19.71 -5.33
CA GLN A 429 -6.38 -20.28 -5.43
C GLN A 429 -7.21 -19.40 -6.38
N HIS A 430 -7.70 -20.00 -7.47
CA HIS A 430 -8.71 -19.36 -8.30
C HIS A 430 -10.04 -19.37 -7.54
N SER A 431 -10.55 -18.20 -7.13
CA SER A 431 -11.95 -18.06 -6.74
C SER A 431 -12.84 -18.24 -7.98
N PRO A 432 -13.63 -19.32 -8.09
CA PRO A 432 -14.36 -19.65 -9.31
C PRO A 432 -15.79 -19.09 -9.19
N ASP A 433 -15.90 -17.76 -9.12
CA ASP A 433 -17.21 -17.15 -8.92
C ASP A 433 -18.10 -17.33 -10.15
N ARG A 434 -19.11 -18.20 -9.97
CA ARG A 434 -20.26 -18.47 -10.83
C ARG A 434 -20.07 -19.42 -12.04
N PHE A 435 -20.19 -20.73 -11.76
CA PHE A 435 -21.30 -21.56 -12.28
C PHE A 435 -21.26 -22.97 -11.64
N VAL A 436 -22.16 -23.24 -10.68
CA VAL A 436 -22.37 -24.59 -10.12
C VAL A 436 -23.87 -24.92 -10.14
N SER A 437 -24.28 -25.73 -11.10
CA SER A 437 -25.53 -26.49 -11.00
C SER A 437 -25.27 -27.74 -10.16
N ARG A 438 -26.01 -27.89 -9.06
CA ARG A 438 -25.84 -28.97 -8.09
C ARG A 438 -26.29 -30.31 -8.68
N ILE A 439 -25.34 -31.21 -8.97
CA ILE A 439 -25.61 -32.60 -9.40
C ILE A 439 -24.93 -33.59 -8.45
N VAL A 440 -25.60 -34.73 -8.25
CA VAL A 440 -25.29 -35.81 -7.29
C VAL A 440 -24.08 -36.64 -7.74
N SER A 441 -23.31 -37.14 -6.77
CA SER A 441 -22.17 -38.04 -7.01
C SER A 441 -22.61 -39.46 -7.39
N SER A 442 -21.98 -40.04 -8.42
CA SER A 442 -22.05 -41.46 -8.80
C SER A 442 -20.63 -42.05 -9.02
N PRO A 443 -20.44 -43.39 -8.97
CA PRO A 443 -19.11 -43.98 -8.73
C PRO A 443 -18.24 -44.18 -9.98
N ALA A 444 -16.92 -44.12 -9.77
CA ALA A 444 -15.88 -43.90 -10.77
C ALA A 444 -15.51 -45.09 -11.69
N ASN A 445 -16.44 -45.98 -12.05
CA ASN A 445 -16.15 -47.21 -12.80
C ASN A 445 -16.57 -47.19 -14.29
N GLU A 446 -17.31 -46.18 -14.76
CA GLU A 446 -17.78 -46.08 -16.16
C GLU A 446 -16.78 -45.36 -17.10
N THR A 447 -15.85 -44.58 -16.53
CA THR A 447 -15.03 -43.56 -17.22
C THR A 447 -14.22 -44.07 -18.41
N ARG A 448 -13.86 -45.37 -18.45
CA ARG A 448 -12.98 -45.92 -19.49
C ARG A 448 -13.67 -46.20 -20.82
N ALA A 449 -15.00 -46.38 -20.82
CA ALA A 449 -15.77 -46.54 -22.05
C ALA A 449 -16.08 -45.18 -22.69
N ASP A 450 -16.51 -44.21 -21.87
CA ASP A 450 -16.97 -42.88 -22.31
C ASP A 450 -15.86 -42.08 -23.02
N LEU A 451 -14.62 -42.16 -22.53
CA LEU A 451 -13.44 -41.55 -23.16
C LEU A 451 -13.26 -41.97 -24.63
N SER A 452 -13.61 -43.20 -25.00
CA SER A 452 -13.52 -43.66 -26.39
C SER A 452 -14.60 -43.05 -27.29
N GLY A 453 -15.81 -42.81 -26.76
CA GLY A 453 -16.88 -42.09 -27.45
C GLY A 453 -16.52 -40.63 -27.70
N VAL A 454 -15.97 -39.96 -26.68
CA VAL A 454 -15.42 -38.60 -26.80
C VAL A 454 -14.28 -38.55 -27.81
N GLU A 455 -13.35 -39.51 -27.82
CA GLU A 455 -12.26 -39.55 -28.81
C GLU A 455 -12.80 -39.69 -30.24
N ILE A 456 -13.78 -40.57 -30.47
CA ILE A 456 -14.42 -40.72 -31.79
C ILE A 456 -15.13 -39.43 -32.22
N GLN A 457 -15.86 -38.76 -31.31
CA GLN A 457 -16.48 -37.46 -31.61
C GLN A 457 -15.41 -36.41 -31.95
N VAL A 458 -14.36 -36.27 -31.13
CA VAL A 458 -13.28 -35.30 -31.34
C VAL A 458 -12.57 -35.56 -32.67
N ARG A 459 -12.26 -36.81 -33.03
CA ARG A 459 -11.68 -37.17 -34.34
C ARG A 459 -12.59 -36.74 -35.49
N LYS A 460 -13.90 -36.99 -35.40
CA LYS A 460 -14.88 -36.54 -36.42
C LYS A 460 -14.90 -35.01 -36.56
N LEU A 461 -14.84 -34.27 -35.46
CA LEU A 461 -14.80 -32.80 -35.48
C LEU A 461 -13.48 -32.27 -36.05
N VAL A 462 -12.35 -32.91 -35.71
CA VAL A 462 -11.01 -32.60 -36.25
C VAL A 462 -10.96 -32.81 -37.77
N GLU A 463 -11.55 -33.87 -38.32
CA GLU A 463 -11.70 -34.01 -39.77
C GLU A 463 -12.63 -32.93 -40.37
N GLY A 464 -13.70 -32.56 -39.66
CA GLY A 464 -14.58 -31.44 -40.03
C GLY A 464 -13.85 -30.10 -40.19
N LEU A 465 -12.84 -29.83 -39.35
CA LEU A 465 -11.99 -28.62 -39.48
C LEU A 465 -11.15 -28.59 -40.77
N LYS A 466 -10.81 -29.75 -41.35
CA LYS A 466 -10.02 -29.84 -42.59
C LYS A 466 -10.86 -29.62 -43.85
N GLY A 467 -12.19 -29.70 -43.75
CA GLY A 467 -13.09 -29.46 -44.87
C GLY A 467 -13.06 -28.00 -45.34
N THR A 468 -13.38 -27.77 -46.61
CA THR A 468 -13.46 -26.42 -47.21
C THR A 468 -14.81 -25.71 -46.99
N SER A 469 -15.79 -26.38 -46.38
CA SER A 469 -17.09 -25.79 -46.08
C SER A 469 -17.03 -24.99 -44.78
N ILE A 470 -17.28 -23.69 -44.89
CA ILE A 470 -17.32 -22.74 -43.76
C ILE A 470 -18.35 -23.19 -42.72
N ASP A 471 -19.53 -23.67 -43.12
CA ASP A 471 -20.57 -24.10 -42.18
C ASP A 471 -20.15 -25.34 -41.37
N VAL A 472 -19.44 -26.29 -42.01
CA VAL A 472 -18.88 -27.47 -41.31
C VAL A 472 -17.77 -27.05 -40.35
N GLN A 473 -16.86 -26.16 -40.78
CA GLN A 473 -15.82 -25.61 -39.90
C GLN A 473 -16.41 -24.84 -38.72
N ARG A 474 -17.46 -24.04 -38.94
CA ARG A 474 -18.15 -23.24 -37.89
C ARG A 474 -18.74 -24.14 -36.82
N VAL A 475 -19.53 -25.15 -37.22
CA VAL A 475 -20.10 -26.14 -36.29
C VAL A 475 -19.00 -26.92 -35.56
N ALA A 476 -18.01 -27.45 -36.27
CA ALA A 476 -16.95 -28.25 -35.67
C ALA A 476 -16.07 -27.45 -34.69
N THR A 477 -15.77 -26.18 -35.00
CA THR A 477 -15.01 -25.30 -34.10
C THR A 477 -15.85 -24.90 -32.88
N ALA A 478 -17.16 -24.67 -33.05
CA ALA A 478 -18.08 -24.38 -31.96
C ALA A 478 -18.24 -25.57 -30.99
N GLU A 479 -18.35 -26.80 -31.51
CA GLU A 479 -18.39 -28.02 -30.68
C GLU A 479 -17.06 -28.26 -29.95
N LEU A 480 -15.91 -28.15 -30.63
CA LEU A 480 -14.60 -28.30 -29.99
C LEU A 480 -14.36 -27.25 -28.89
N ARG A 481 -14.82 -26.01 -29.07
CA ARG A 481 -14.83 -24.97 -28.03
C ARG A 481 -15.64 -25.39 -26.79
N LEU A 482 -16.79 -26.05 -26.99
CA LEU A 482 -17.62 -26.55 -25.89
C LEU A 482 -16.97 -27.74 -25.19
N LEU A 483 -16.47 -28.72 -25.94
CA LEU A 483 -15.79 -29.90 -25.39
C LEU A 483 -14.56 -29.51 -24.55
N ALA A 484 -13.75 -28.55 -25.02
CA ALA A 484 -12.54 -28.08 -24.31
C ALA A 484 -12.80 -27.44 -22.94
N LYS A 485 -14.06 -27.15 -22.56
CA LYS A 485 -14.39 -26.67 -21.21
C LYS A 485 -14.09 -27.73 -20.14
N CYS A 486 -14.40 -29.00 -20.42
CA CYS A 486 -14.07 -30.16 -19.58
C CYS A 486 -12.54 -30.42 -19.60
N MET A 487 -11.94 -30.84 -18.49
CA MET A 487 -10.49 -30.93 -18.36
C MET A 487 -9.90 -32.12 -19.14
N GLU A 488 -10.58 -33.25 -19.04
CA GLU A 488 -10.26 -34.54 -19.66
C GLU A 488 -10.26 -34.40 -21.20
N ASN A 489 -11.30 -33.75 -21.73
CA ASN A 489 -11.48 -33.49 -23.15
C ASN A 489 -10.34 -32.64 -23.75
N ARG A 490 -9.68 -31.78 -22.98
CA ARG A 490 -8.57 -30.95 -23.49
C ARG A 490 -7.39 -31.82 -23.95
N ILE A 491 -7.14 -32.93 -23.26
CA ILE A 491 -6.07 -33.88 -23.60
C ILE A 491 -6.44 -34.63 -24.88
N VAL A 492 -7.71 -35.06 -25.00
CA VAL A 492 -8.23 -35.76 -26.19
C VAL A 492 -8.20 -34.89 -27.45
N ILE A 493 -8.57 -33.61 -27.34
CA ILE A 493 -8.51 -32.64 -28.46
C ILE A 493 -7.07 -32.39 -28.91
N ALA A 494 -6.11 -32.39 -27.99
CA ALA A 494 -4.69 -32.26 -28.31
C ALA A 494 -4.12 -33.53 -28.96
N SER A 495 -4.40 -34.72 -28.41
CA SER A 495 -3.90 -36.01 -28.94
C SER A 495 -4.48 -36.34 -30.31
N CYS A 496 -5.71 -35.91 -30.60
CA CYS A 496 -6.31 -35.99 -31.93
C CYS A 496 -5.75 -34.96 -32.94
N GLY A 497 -4.81 -34.09 -32.53
CA GLY A 497 -4.14 -33.12 -33.40
C GLY A 497 -4.90 -31.80 -33.62
N GLY A 498 -6.01 -31.57 -32.91
CA GLY A 498 -6.90 -30.42 -33.12
C GLY A 498 -6.21 -29.06 -32.95
N ILE A 499 -5.18 -28.96 -32.10
CA ILE A 499 -4.42 -27.72 -31.84
C ILE A 499 -3.91 -27.09 -33.15
N LYS A 500 -3.29 -27.85 -34.05
CA LYS A 500 -2.70 -27.29 -35.29
C LYS A 500 -3.76 -26.72 -36.23
N LEU A 501 -4.93 -27.35 -36.30
CA LEU A 501 -6.05 -26.89 -37.13
C LEU A 501 -6.70 -25.65 -36.51
N LEU A 502 -6.96 -25.66 -35.20
CA LEU A 502 -7.46 -24.49 -34.47
C LEU A 502 -6.53 -23.27 -34.62
N VAL A 503 -5.20 -23.47 -34.61
CA VAL A 503 -4.23 -22.39 -34.88
C VAL A 503 -4.35 -21.84 -36.31
N SER A 504 -4.53 -22.69 -37.32
CA SER A 504 -4.74 -22.21 -38.70
C SER A 504 -6.04 -21.43 -38.87
N LEU A 505 -7.11 -21.80 -38.14
CA LEU A 505 -8.41 -21.14 -38.18
C LEU A 505 -8.43 -19.76 -37.49
N LEU A 506 -7.39 -19.39 -36.74
CA LEU A 506 -7.19 -18.01 -36.25
C LEU A 506 -7.00 -17.00 -37.39
N LEU A 507 -6.58 -17.45 -38.58
CA LEU A 507 -6.46 -16.63 -39.78
C LEU A 507 -7.72 -16.69 -40.68
N SER A 508 -8.82 -17.28 -40.20
CA SER A 508 -10.09 -17.31 -40.93
C SER A 508 -10.69 -15.90 -41.08
N THR A 509 -11.28 -15.63 -42.24
CA THR A 509 -12.06 -14.42 -42.50
C THR A 509 -13.49 -14.50 -41.95
N ASP A 510 -13.95 -15.69 -41.56
CA ASP A 510 -15.21 -15.88 -40.83
C ASP A 510 -14.97 -15.59 -39.33
N ALA A 511 -15.61 -14.53 -38.84
CA ALA A 511 -15.44 -14.05 -37.49
C ALA A 511 -15.91 -15.04 -36.41
N GLU A 512 -16.91 -15.89 -36.72
CA GLU A 512 -17.41 -16.88 -35.76
C GLU A 512 -16.44 -18.07 -35.65
N ILE A 513 -15.87 -18.53 -36.76
CA ILE A 513 -14.78 -19.50 -36.77
C ILE A 513 -13.57 -18.96 -36.00
N GLN A 514 -13.13 -17.73 -36.30
CA GLN A 514 -11.98 -17.12 -35.63
C GLN A 514 -12.20 -16.99 -34.11
N GLU A 515 -13.37 -16.48 -33.69
CA GLU A 515 -13.71 -16.33 -32.27
C GLU A 515 -13.86 -17.69 -31.57
N ASN A 516 -14.49 -18.67 -32.21
CA ASN A 516 -14.59 -20.02 -31.67
C ASN A 516 -13.21 -20.68 -31.52
N ALA A 517 -12.32 -20.52 -32.51
CA ALA A 517 -10.98 -21.10 -32.52
C ALA A 517 -10.09 -20.52 -31.40
N VAL A 518 -10.06 -19.20 -31.23
CA VAL A 518 -9.29 -18.58 -30.13
C VAL A 518 -9.87 -18.95 -28.76
N THR A 519 -11.20 -19.08 -28.63
CA THR A 519 -11.82 -19.53 -27.38
C THR A 519 -11.49 -21.00 -27.08
N ALA A 520 -11.43 -21.86 -28.11
CA ALA A 520 -11.03 -23.25 -27.94
C ALA A 520 -9.55 -23.35 -27.49
N LEU A 521 -8.65 -22.60 -28.13
CA LEU A 521 -7.22 -22.55 -27.73
C LEU A 521 -7.03 -21.99 -26.31
N LEU A 522 -7.79 -20.97 -25.91
CA LEU A 522 -7.82 -20.47 -24.54
C LEU A 522 -8.16 -21.60 -23.55
N ASN A 523 -9.27 -22.31 -23.79
CA ASN A 523 -9.73 -23.42 -22.95
C ASN A 523 -8.68 -24.56 -22.89
N LEU A 524 -8.06 -24.90 -24.01
CA LEU A 524 -7.00 -25.92 -24.08
C LEU A 524 -5.75 -25.51 -23.30
N SER A 525 -5.35 -24.23 -23.34
CA SER A 525 -4.14 -23.70 -22.70
C SER A 525 -4.14 -23.74 -21.17
N ILE A 526 -5.28 -24.04 -20.54
CA ILE A 526 -5.41 -24.20 -19.08
C ILE A 526 -4.68 -25.46 -18.59
N ASN A 527 -4.45 -26.46 -19.45
CA ASN A 527 -3.55 -27.59 -19.17
C ASN A 527 -2.13 -27.28 -19.66
N ASP A 528 -1.11 -27.64 -18.87
CA ASP A 528 0.28 -27.26 -19.12
C ASP A 528 0.94 -27.98 -20.31
N ASP A 529 0.64 -29.26 -20.54
CA ASP A 529 1.14 -29.99 -21.72
C ASP A 529 0.60 -29.36 -23.01
N ASN A 530 -0.69 -29.01 -23.02
CA ASN A 530 -1.35 -28.31 -24.10
C ASN A 530 -0.80 -26.90 -24.30
N LYS A 531 -0.47 -26.17 -23.23
CA LYS A 531 0.17 -24.84 -23.29
C LYS A 531 1.52 -24.90 -24.02
N ILE A 532 2.31 -25.95 -23.77
CA ILE A 532 3.55 -26.24 -24.52
C ILE A 532 3.22 -26.61 -25.98
N ALA A 533 2.26 -27.51 -26.21
CA ALA A 533 1.86 -27.94 -27.55
C ALA A 533 1.34 -26.79 -28.45
N ILE A 534 0.59 -25.83 -27.89
CA ILE A 534 0.12 -24.62 -28.58
C ILE A 534 1.30 -23.69 -28.91
N GLY A 535 2.25 -23.52 -28.00
CA GLY A 535 3.50 -22.77 -28.27
C GLY A 535 4.35 -23.40 -29.37
N ASN A 536 4.39 -24.73 -29.44
CA ASN A 536 5.09 -25.51 -30.46
C ASN A 536 4.32 -25.59 -31.81
N ALA A 537 3.02 -25.31 -31.80
CA ALA A 537 2.19 -25.16 -33.00
C ALA A 537 2.31 -23.78 -33.66
N ASN A 538 3.28 -22.94 -33.23
CA ASN A 538 3.51 -21.58 -33.72
C ASN A 538 2.30 -20.64 -33.60
N ALA A 539 1.48 -20.82 -32.57
CA ALA A 539 0.25 -20.05 -32.36
C ALA A 539 0.45 -18.54 -32.10
N ILE A 540 1.67 -18.08 -31.82
CA ILE A 540 1.95 -16.70 -31.38
C ILE A 540 1.58 -15.67 -32.47
N GLU A 541 2.07 -15.81 -33.70
CA GLU A 541 1.75 -14.84 -34.77
C GLU A 541 0.25 -14.85 -35.15
N PRO A 542 -0.42 -16.01 -35.30
CA PRO A 542 -1.87 -16.04 -35.50
C PRO A 542 -2.69 -15.45 -34.33
N LEU A 543 -2.25 -15.62 -33.07
CA LEU A 543 -2.90 -14.95 -31.93
C LEU A 543 -2.73 -13.42 -31.99
N ILE A 544 -1.55 -12.92 -32.37
CA ILE A 544 -1.28 -11.49 -32.57
C ILE A 544 -2.11 -10.94 -33.73
N HIS A 545 -2.35 -11.73 -34.79
CA HIS A 545 -3.29 -11.36 -35.85
C HIS A 545 -4.70 -11.15 -35.27
N VAL A 546 -5.27 -12.14 -34.55
CA VAL A 546 -6.59 -12.02 -33.93
C VAL A 546 -6.68 -10.85 -32.95
N LEU A 547 -5.61 -10.57 -32.20
CA LEU A 547 -5.54 -9.43 -31.28
C LEU A 547 -5.59 -8.07 -32.02
N LYS A 548 -5.06 -8.00 -33.25
CA LYS A 548 -5.14 -6.82 -34.13
C LYS A 548 -6.49 -6.71 -34.86
N THR A 549 -7.00 -7.80 -35.45
CA THR A 549 -8.09 -7.77 -36.44
C THR A 549 -9.45 -8.29 -35.96
N GLY A 550 -9.49 -9.10 -34.90
CA GLY A 550 -10.69 -9.85 -34.51
C GLY A 550 -11.79 -9.03 -33.83
N SER A 551 -12.93 -9.69 -33.57
CA SER A 551 -14.03 -9.15 -32.75
C SER A 551 -13.52 -8.72 -31.36
N PRO A 552 -14.22 -7.83 -30.63
CA PRO A 552 -13.82 -7.47 -29.26
C PRO A 552 -13.64 -8.70 -28.35
N LYS A 553 -14.52 -9.71 -28.48
CA LYS A 553 -14.48 -10.97 -27.74
C LYS A 553 -13.32 -11.87 -28.19
N ALA A 554 -12.99 -11.89 -29.48
CA ALA A 554 -11.81 -12.58 -30.00
C ALA A 554 -10.49 -11.93 -29.56
N LYS A 555 -10.43 -10.58 -29.50
CA LYS A 555 -9.29 -9.82 -28.96
C LYS A 555 -9.06 -10.11 -27.47
N GLU A 556 -10.11 -10.07 -26.66
CA GLU A 556 -10.10 -10.49 -25.24
C GLU A 556 -9.52 -11.90 -25.09
N ASN A 557 -10.09 -12.88 -25.80
CA ASN A 557 -9.67 -14.28 -25.72
C ASN A 557 -8.23 -14.49 -26.23
N SER A 558 -7.77 -13.71 -27.20
CA SER A 558 -6.38 -13.76 -27.68
C SER A 558 -5.42 -13.23 -26.63
N ALA A 559 -5.72 -12.08 -26.00
CA ALA A 559 -4.92 -11.54 -24.90
C ALA A 559 -4.84 -12.52 -23.71
N ALA A 560 -5.96 -13.15 -23.35
CA ALA A 560 -6.01 -14.19 -22.32
C ALA A 560 -5.21 -15.46 -22.69
N THR A 561 -5.20 -15.85 -23.97
CA THR A 561 -4.40 -16.99 -24.46
C THR A 561 -2.90 -16.65 -24.44
N LEU A 562 -2.51 -15.46 -24.91
CA LEU A 562 -1.13 -14.98 -24.86
C LEU A 562 -0.62 -14.87 -23.41
N PHE A 563 -1.45 -14.40 -22.48
CA PHE A 563 -1.16 -14.46 -21.05
C PHE A 563 -0.88 -15.91 -20.60
N SER A 564 -1.80 -16.85 -20.88
CA SER A 564 -1.65 -18.27 -20.52
C SER A 564 -0.36 -18.89 -21.07
N LEU A 565 -0.05 -18.66 -22.35
CA LEU A 565 1.18 -19.15 -22.98
C LEU A 565 2.45 -18.55 -22.37
N SER A 566 2.42 -17.26 -21.99
CA SER A 566 3.56 -16.54 -21.41
C SER A 566 4.00 -17.04 -20.02
N VAL A 567 3.25 -17.94 -19.40
CA VAL A 567 3.68 -18.65 -18.17
C VAL A 567 4.90 -19.54 -18.43
N ILE A 568 5.08 -20.01 -19.67
CA ILE A 568 6.31 -20.69 -20.12
C ILE A 568 7.34 -19.63 -20.54
N GLU A 569 8.57 -19.67 -19.99
CA GLU A 569 9.60 -18.66 -20.25
C GLU A 569 9.93 -18.50 -21.73
N ASP A 570 10.16 -19.59 -22.47
CA ASP A 570 10.45 -19.53 -23.91
C ASP A 570 9.35 -18.82 -24.70
N ASN A 571 8.08 -19.04 -24.34
CA ASN A 571 6.96 -18.34 -24.94
C ASN A 571 6.91 -16.87 -24.51
N LYS A 572 7.23 -16.53 -23.25
CA LYS A 572 7.32 -15.15 -22.75
C LYS A 572 8.35 -14.32 -23.53
N VAL A 573 9.51 -14.92 -23.85
CA VAL A 573 10.55 -14.29 -24.69
C VAL A 573 10.09 -14.17 -26.15
N ARG A 574 9.46 -15.20 -26.72
CA ARG A 574 8.92 -15.17 -28.09
C ARG A 574 7.82 -14.12 -28.26
N ILE A 575 6.78 -14.15 -27.44
CA ILE A 575 5.63 -13.20 -27.47
C ILE A 575 6.12 -11.74 -27.38
N GLY A 576 7.09 -11.47 -26.49
CA GLY A 576 7.67 -10.13 -26.34
C GLY A 576 8.54 -9.66 -27.51
N ARG A 577 9.06 -10.58 -28.34
CA ARG A 577 9.82 -10.27 -29.57
C ARG A 577 8.95 -10.23 -30.83
N SER A 578 7.81 -10.94 -30.85
CA SER A 578 6.84 -11.00 -31.96
C SER A 578 5.97 -9.73 -32.14
N GLY A 579 6.23 -8.64 -31.42
CA GLY A 579 5.41 -7.42 -31.54
C GLY A 579 3.99 -7.55 -30.97
N ALA A 580 3.75 -8.48 -30.04
CA ALA A 580 2.47 -8.62 -29.34
C ALA A 580 2.14 -7.44 -28.41
N ILE A 581 3.15 -6.66 -28.02
CA ILE A 581 3.05 -5.65 -26.97
C ILE A 581 2.22 -4.44 -27.42
N GLU A 582 2.41 -3.93 -28.64
CA GLU A 582 1.62 -2.80 -29.16
C GLU A 582 0.10 -3.08 -29.17
N PRO A 583 -0.42 -4.20 -29.73
CA PRO A 583 -1.86 -4.51 -29.66
C PRO A 583 -2.37 -4.80 -28.24
N LEU A 584 -1.53 -5.32 -27.33
CA LEU A 584 -1.91 -5.46 -25.93
C LEU A 584 -2.09 -4.09 -25.28
N VAL A 585 -1.27 -3.09 -25.62
CA VAL A 585 -1.43 -1.72 -25.12
C VAL A 585 -2.60 -1.00 -25.79
N GLU A 586 -2.86 -1.23 -27.08
CA GLU A 586 -4.09 -0.77 -27.75
C GLU A 586 -5.35 -1.30 -27.05
N LEU A 587 -5.37 -2.60 -26.70
CA LEU A 587 -6.47 -3.21 -25.96
C LEU A 587 -6.55 -2.70 -24.50
N LEU A 588 -5.42 -2.35 -23.88
CA LEU A 588 -5.38 -1.71 -22.54
C LEU A 588 -6.02 -0.31 -22.55
N GLY A 589 -5.81 0.46 -23.61
CA GLY A 589 -6.41 1.79 -23.79
C GLY A 589 -7.87 1.76 -24.25
N ASN A 590 -8.16 0.97 -25.29
CA ASN A 590 -9.42 1.05 -26.06
C ASN A 590 -10.36 -0.15 -25.86
N GLY A 591 -9.93 -1.18 -25.13
CA GLY A 591 -10.71 -2.41 -24.92
C GLY A 591 -11.89 -2.27 -23.97
N THR A 592 -12.74 -3.30 -23.95
CA THR A 592 -13.77 -3.51 -22.93
C THR A 592 -13.13 -3.65 -21.53
N PRO A 593 -13.87 -3.55 -20.42
CA PRO A 593 -13.32 -3.80 -19.08
C PRO A 593 -12.65 -5.18 -18.94
N LEU A 594 -13.13 -6.20 -19.67
CA LEU A 594 -12.49 -7.52 -19.74
C LEU A 594 -11.23 -7.49 -20.60
N GLY A 595 -11.26 -6.84 -21.77
CA GLY A 595 -10.09 -6.68 -22.64
C GLY A 595 -8.94 -5.95 -21.94
N LYS A 596 -9.24 -4.88 -21.20
CA LYS A 596 -8.28 -4.15 -20.37
C LYS A 596 -7.69 -5.03 -19.26
N LYS A 597 -8.52 -5.85 -18.60
CA LYS A 597 -8.08 -6.81 -17.58
C LYS A 597 -7.14 -7.87 -18.15
N ASP A 598 -7.50 -8.47 -19.27
CA ASP A 598 -6.72 -9.55 -19.89
C ASP A 598 -5.41 -9.00 -20.48
N ALA A 599 -5.45 -7.81 -21.11
CA ALA A 599 -4.26 -7.07 -21.55
C ALA A 599 -3.32 -6.72 -20.39
N ALA A 600 -3.83 -6.14 -19.30
CA ALA A 600 -3.03 -5.82 -18.11
C ALA A 600 -2.39 -7.07 -17.49
N THR A 601 -3.09 -8.20 -17.52
CA THR A 601 -2.60 -9.48 -16.97
C THR A 601 -1.53 -10.11 -17.87
N ALA A 602 -1.67 -10.01 -19.20
CA ALA A 602 -0.63 -10.39 -20.16
C ALA A 602 0.62 -9.50 -20.01
N LEU A 603 0.45 -8.18 -19.99
CA LEU A 603 1.55 -7.21 -19.83
C LEU A 603 2.26 -7.37 -18.48
N PHE A 604 1.53 -7.66 -17.40
CA PHE A 604 2.13 -8.01 -16.11
C PHE A 604 3.12 -9.18 -16.25
N ASN A 605 2.69 -10.31 -16.83
CA ASN A 605 3.52 -11.49 -16.91
C ASN A 605 4.68 -11.35 -17.93
N LEU A 606 4.47 -10.61 -19.02
CA LEU A 606 5.52 -10.25 -19.97
C LEU A 606 6.58 -9.31 -19.37
N SER A 607 6.17 -8.36 -18.51
CA SER A 607 7.07 -7.39 -17.84
C SER A 607 8.02 -8.00 -16.80
N LEU A 608 7.84 -9.28 -16.45
CA LEU A 608 8.79 -10.02 -15.62
C LEU A 608 10.13 -10.25 -16.35
N PHE A 609 10.10 -10.37 -17.68
CA PHE A 609 11.30 -10.50 -18.51
C PHE A 609 11.90 -9.12 -18.82
N HIS A 610 13.22 -8.96 -18.66
CA HIS A 610 13.86 -7.64 -18.64
C HIS A 610 13.70 -6.89 -19.98
N GLU A 611 14.04 -7.53 -21.10
CA GLU A 611 14.01 -6.91 -22.43
C GLU A 611 12.58 -6.59 -22.92
N ASN A 612 11.54 -7.10 -22.26
CA ASN A 612 10.16 -6.74 -22.56
C ASN A 612 9.75 -5.42 -21.90
N LYS A 613 10.41 -5.00 -20.81
CA LYS A 613 10.05 -3.78 -20.07
C LYS A 613 10.19 -2.54 -20.93
N LEU A 614 11.28 -2.43 -21.70
CA LEU A 614 11.51 -1.30 -22.60
C LEU A 614 10.40 -1.21 -23.66
N ARG A 615 10.11 -2.33 -24.34
CA ARG A 615 9.02 -2.42 -25.34
C ARG A 615 7.64 -2.03 -24.80
N ILE A 616 7.35 -2.36 -23.54
CA ILE A 616 6.09 -1.99 -22.86
C ILE A 616 6.04 -0.47 -22.59
N VAL A 617 7.18 0.15 -22.28
CA VAL A 617 7.29 1.61 -22.12
C VAL A 617 7.21 2.33 -23.47
N GLU A 618 7.94 1.86 -24.48
CA GLU A 618 7.94 2.41 -25.85
C GLU A 618 6.56 2.36 -26.50
N ALA A 619 5.79 1.29 -26.27
CA ALA A 619 4.40 1.17 -26.72
C ALA A 619 3.41 2.10 -25.96
N GLY A 620 3.87 2.89 -24.98
CA GLY A 620 3.05 3.87 -24.25
C GLY A 620 2.17 3.30 -23.14
N ALA A 621 2.43 2.06 -22.67
CA ALA A 621 1.57 1.37 -21.70
C ALA A 621 1.36 2.16 -20.39
N VAL A 622 2.38 2.91 -19.96
CA VAL A 622 2.44 3.55 -18.64
C VAL A 622 1.24 4.48 -18.40
N LYS A 623 0.82 5.25 -19.41
CA LYS A 623 -0.36 6.12 -19.32
C LYS A 623 -1.61 5.34 -18.92
N TYR A 624 -1.95 4.30 -19.69
CA TYR A 624 -3.14 3.48 -19.45
C TYR A 624 -3.04 2.66 -18.16
N LEU A 625 -1.82 2.28 -17.74
CA LEU A 625 -1.58 1.66 -16.44
C LEU A 625 -1.86 2.64 -15.29
N VAL A 626 -1.48 3.92 -15.41
CA VAL A 626 -1.83 4.95 -14.42
C VAL A 626 -3.34 5.18 -14.40
N GLU A 627 -4.01 5.28 -15.55
CA GLU A 627 -5.48 5.37 -15.63
C GLU A 627 -6.18 4.17 -14.96
N LEU A 628 -5.63 2.95 -15.06
CA LEU A 628 -6.17 1.73 -14.44
C LEU A 628 -5.86 1.55 -12.94
N THR A 629 -5.25 2.55 -12.29
CA THR A 629 -5.11 2.59 -10.82
C THR A 629 -6.34 3.17 -10.10
N ASP A 630 -7.29 3.75 -10.85
CA ASP A 630 -8.57 4.20 -10.29
C ASP A 630 -9.31 3.01 -9.64
N PRO A 631 -9.73 3.09 -8.37
CA PRO A 631 -10.46 2.02 -7.70
C PRO A 631 -11.72 1.55 -8.44
N SER A 632 -12.41 2.44 -9.16
CA SER A 632 -13.61 2.11 -9.95
C SER A 632 -13.30 1.20 -11.15
N ALA A 633 -12.06 1.19 -11.64
CA ALA A 633 -11.62 0.29 -12.70
C ALA A 633 -11.35 -1.15 -12.20
N GLY A 634 -11.24 -1.37 -10.88
CA GLY A 634 -11.06 -2.69 -10.27
C GLY A 634 -9.71 -3.39 -10.56
N MET A 635 -8.76 -2.72 -11.23
CA MET A 635 -7.53 -3.32 -11.77
C MET A 635 -6.23 -2.93 -11.04
N VAL A 636 -6.34 -2.18 -9.94
CA VAL A 636 -5.22 -1.53 -9.22
C VAL A 636 -4.05 -2.48 -8.90
N ASP A 637 -4.30 -3.71 -8.43
CA ASP A 637 -3.24 -4.69 -8.12
C ASP A 637 -2.33 -4.98 -9.33
N LYS A 638 -2.91 -5.13 -10.53
CA LYS A 638 -2.13 -5.41 -11.74
C LYS A 638 -1.51 -4.17 -12.32
N ALA A 639 -2.24 -3.06 -12.38
CA ALA A 639 -1.71 -1.77 -12.81
C ALA A 639 -0.44 -1.40 -12.03
N VAL A 640 -0.52 -1.39 -10.70
CA VAL A 640 0.61 -1.06 -9.81
C VAL A 640 1.73 -2.11 -9.89
N ALA A 641 1.42 -3.40 -10.05
CA ALA A 641 2.44 -4.43 -10.22
C ALA A 641 3.21 -4.30 -11.55
N VAL A 642 2.57 -3.92 -12.65
CA VAL A 642 3.29 -3.62 -13.91
C VAL A 642 4.14 -2.38 -13.74
N LEU A 643 3.61 -1.30 -13.16
CA LEU A 643 4.36 -0.06 -12.90
C LEU A 643 5.60 -0.32 -12.02
N ALA A 644 5.50 -1.19 -11.00
CA ALA A 644 6.63 -1.61 -10.17
C ALA A 644 7.69 -2.38 -10.97
N ASN A 645 7.29 -3.27 -11.88
CA ASN A 645 8.22 -3.97 -12.78
C ASN A 645 8.92 -3.00 -13.75
N LEU A 646 8.19 -2.03 -14.33
CA LEU A 646 8.74 -1.05 -15.27
C LEU A 646 9.68 -0.04 -14.59
N ALA A 647 9.41 0.35 -13.34
CA ALA A 647 10.29 1.25 -12.57
C ALA A 647 11.72 0.71 -12.36
N THR A 648 11.97 -0.59 -12.61
CA THR A 648 13.32 -1.19 -12.56
C THR A 648 14.23 -0.82 -13.73
N ILE A 649 13.71 -0.16 -14.78
CA ILE A 649 14.50 0.38 -15.91
C ILE A 649 14.35 1.91 -16.01
N GLN A 650 15.36 2.60 -16.53
CA GLN A 650 15.41 4.08 -16.49
C GLN A 650 14.29 4.72 -17.32
N ASP A 651 13.99 4.18 -18.50
CA ASP A 651 12.92 4.64 -19.40
C ASP A 651 11.55 4.45 -18.73
N GLY A 652 11.38 3.36 -17.98
CA GLY A 652 10.21 3.13 -17.14
C GLY A 652 10.09 4.15 -16.01
N LYS A 653 11.19 4.49 -15.32
CA LYS A 653 11.18 5.59 -14.33
C LYS A 653 10.80 6.93 -14.97
N ALA A 654 11.34 7.23 -16.15
CA ALA A 654 11.06 8.45 -16.89
C ALA A 654 9.57 8.55 -17.26
N ALA A 655 9.02 7.51 -17.90
CA ALA A 655 7.62 7.45 -18.28
C ALA A 655 6.67 7.51 -17.06
N ILE A 656 6.95 6.79 -15.97
CA ILE A 656 6.11 6.80 -14.76
C ILE A 656 6.13 8.19 -14.09
N GLY A 657 7.28 8.88 -14.10
CA GLY A 657 7.40 10.26 -13.62
C GLY A 657 6.70 11.29 -14.52
N GLN A 658 6.59 11.02 -15.82
CA GLN A 658 5.98 11.91 -16.82
C GLN A 658 4.45 11.75 -16.90
N GLU A 659 3.94 10.52 -16.89
CA GLU A 659 2.50 10.19 -16.93
C GLU A 659 1.80 10.33 -15.55
N GLY A 660 2.40 11.06 -14.61
CA GLY A 660 1.77 11.38 -13.31
C GLY A 660 1.65 10.20 -12.33
N GLY A 661 2.42 9.13 -12.50
CA GLY A 661 2.33 7.93 -11.66
C GLY A 661 2.76 8.10 -10.21
N ILE A 662 3.58 9.11 -9.87
CA ILE A 662 4.06 9.33 -8.49
C ILE A 662 2.91 9.69 -7.51
N PRO A 663 2.07 10.73 -7.74
CA PRO A 663 0.92 11.01 -6.88
C PRO A 663 0.01 9.78 -6.68
N VAL A 664 -0.24 9.03 -7.76
CA VAL A 664 -1.03 7.80 -7.75
C VAL A 664 -0.41 6.72 -6.87
N LEU A 665 0.89 6.47 -6.98
CA LEU A 665 1.59 5.49 -6.15
C LEU A 665 1.59 5.88 -4.67
N VAL A 666 1.61 7.18 -4.34
CA VAL A 666 1.43 7.66 -2.96
C VAL A 666 0.00 7.45 -2.45
N GLU A 667 -1.02 7.80 -3.24
CA GLU A 667 -2.44 7.55 -2.91
C GLU A 667 -2.70 6.04 -2.68
N VAL A 668 -2.05 5.16 -3.45
CA VAL A 668 -2.09 3.71 -3.26
C VAL A 668 -1.37 3.24 -1.99
N VAL A 669 -0.24 3.85 -1.58
CA VAL A 669 0.40 3.55 -0.28
C VAL A 669 -0.50 3.94 0.89
N GLU A 670 -1.31 4.99 0.75
CA GLU A 670 -2.27 5.41 1.79
C GLU A 670 -3.53 4.51 1.82
N LEU A 671 -4.12 4.17 0.68
CA LEU A 671 -5.47 3.59 0.59
C LEU A 671 -5.54 2.13 0.12
N GLY A 672 -4.49 1.58 -0.51
CA GLY A 672 -4.51 0.25 -1.11
C GLY A 672 -4.58 -0.93 -0.13
N SER A 673 -4.83 -2.14 -0.62
CA SER A 673 -4.69 -3.35 0.20
C SER A 673 -3.21 -3.65 0.50
N ALA A 674 -2.92 -4.44 1.54
CA ALA A 674 -1.55 -4.68 2.00
C ALA A 674 -0.56 -5.12 0.89
N ARG A 675 -1.01 -5.94 -0.07
CA ARG A 675 -0.21 -6.35 -1.23
C ARG A 675 0.04 -5.21 -2.22
N VAL A 676 -0.99 -4.40 -2.50
CA VAL A 676 -0.87 -3.29 -3.45
C VAL A 676 0.01 -2.18 -2.85
N LYS A 677 -0.06 -1.96 -1.53
CA LYS A 677 0.87 -1.09 -0.79
C LYS A 677 2.33 -1.57 -0.88
N GLU A 678 2.58 -2.88 -0.78
CA GLU A 678 3.92 -3.47 -0.99
C GLU A 678 4.45 -3.19 -2.41
N ASN A 679 3.62 -3.42 -3.44
CA ASN A 679 3.98 -3.14 -4.84
C ASN A 679 4.22 -1.63 -5.07
N ALA A 680 3.39 -0.75 -4.51
CA ALA A 680 3.54 0.70 -4.67
C ALA A 680 4.78 1.24 -3.95
N ALA A 681 5.07 0.77 -2.73
CA ALA A 681 6.30 1.10 -2.02
C ALA A 681 7.55 0.60 -2.78
N ALA A 682 7.48 -0.57 -3.43
CA ALA A 682 8.55 -1.06 -4.30
C ALA A 682 8.73 -0.20 -5.57
N ALA A 683 7.64 0.26 -6.20
CA ALA A 683 7.71 1.19 -7.32
C ALA A 683 8.33 2.54 -6.91
N LEU A 684 7.88 3.12 -5.80
CA LEU A 684 8.43 4.37 -5.25
C LEU A 684 9.92 4.22 -4.87
N LEU A 685 10.33 3.10 -4.26
CA LEU A 685 11.74 2.79 -4.00
C LEU A 685 12.57 2.85 -5.29
N GLN A 686 12.12 2.18 -6.35
CA GLN A 686 12.84 2.16 -7.62
C GLN A 686 12.90 3.55 -8.27
N LEU A 687 11.80 4.32 -8.22
CA LEU A 687 11.76 5.71 -8.72
C LEU A 687 12.74 6.61 -7.96
N CYS A 688 12.70 6.61 -6.62
CA CYS A 688 13.55 7.45 -5.79
C CYS A 688 15.04 7.06 -5.86
N SER A 689 15.35 5.78 -6.07
CA SER A 689 16.73 5.29 -6.19
C SER A 689 17.48 6.00 -7.31
N ASN A 690 18.45 6.84 -6.91
CA ASN A 690 19.28 7.72 -7.75
C ASN A 690 18.51 8.86 -8.45
N SER A 691 17.42 9.39 -7.85
CA SER A 691 16.68 10.54 -8.40
C SER A 691 16.11 11.47 -7.33
N ASN A 692 16.87 12.51 -6.97
CA ASN A 692 16.44 13.57 -6.05
C ASN A 692 15.15 14.27 -6.55
N ARG A 693 14.94 14.34 -7.87
CA ARG A 693 13.69 14.83 -8.50
C ARG A 693 12.49 14.00 -8.06
N TYR A 694 12.58 12.67 -8.14
CA TYR A 694 11.47 11.79 -7.77
C TYR A 694 11.29 11.72 -6.24
N CYS A 695 12.37 11.77 -5.45
CA CYS A 695 12.28 11.99 -4.00
C CYS A 695 11.49 13.26 -3.67
N SER A 696 11.82 14.38 -4.32
CA SER A 696 11.14 15.67 -4.13
C SER A 696 9.65 15.61 -4.50
N MET A 697 9.30 14.93 -5.59
CA MET A 697 7.90 14.72 -5.99
C MET A 697 7.12 13.86 -4.98
N VAL A 698 7.73 12.79 -4.45
CA VAL A 698 7.10 11.96 -3.39
C VAL A 698 6.85 12.77 -2.11
N LEU A 699 7.74 13.71 -1.76
CA LEU A 699 7.55 14.61 -0.62
C LEU A 699 6.46 15.68 -0.88
N GLN A 700 6.42 16.27 -2.08
CA GLN A 700 5.42 17.28 -2.48
C GLN A 700 3.99 16.73 -2.57
N GLU A 701 3.86 15.44 -2.90
CA GLU A 701 2.60 14.71 -2.85
C GLU A 701 2.40 13.95 -1.53
N GLY A 702 3.19 14.27 -0.49
CA GLY A 702 2.89 13.91 0.90
C GLY A 702 3.13 12.45 1.27
N GLY A 703 4.05 11.75 0.60
CA GLY A 703 4.31 10.34 0.85
C GLY A 703 4.81 9.98 2.26
N VAL A 704 5.30 10.94 3.05
CA VAL A 704 5.91 10.66 4.36
C VAL A 704 4.95 9.97 5.35
N PRO A 705 3.76 10.51 5.70
CA PRO A 705 2.90 9.83 6.67
C PRO A 705 2.41 8.44 6.21
N PRO A 706 1.96 8.23 4.95
CA PRO A 706 1.61 6.89 4.45
C PRO A 706 2.77 5.88 4.53
N LEU A 707 4.00 6.30 4.20
CA LEU A 707 5.20 5.46 4.32
C LEU A 707 5.53 5.17 5.79
N VAL A 708 5.52 6.17 6.66
CA VAL A 708 5.78 6.01 8.10
C VAL A 708 4.74 5.10 8.78
N VAL A 709 3.49 5.10 8.32
CA VAL A 709 2.48 4.11 8.74
C VAL A 709 2.83 2.72 8.20
N LEU A 710 3.19 2.61 6.92
CA LEU A 710 3.50 1.31 6.28
C LEU A 710 4.75 0.62 6.87
N SER A 711 5.76 1.37 7.34
CA SER A 711 6.90 0.77 8.08
C SER A 711 6.50 0.20 9.46
N GLN A 712 5.43 0.73 10.07
CA GLN A 712 4.93 0.27 11.36
C GLN A 712 3.95 -0.90 11.22
N SER A 713 3.01 -0.86 10.26
CA SER A 713 1.91 -1.83 10.13
C SER A 713 1.91 -2.69 8.86
N GLY A 714 2.87 -2.52 7.94
CA GLY A 714 2.96 -3.27 6.69
C GLY A 714 3.40 -4.74 6.83
N THR A 715 3.35 -5.47 5.70
CA THR A 715 3.97 -6.80 5.56
C THR A 715 5.49 -6.70 5.81
N PRO A 716 6.20 -7.79 6.17
CA PRO A 716 7.65 -7.74 6.37
C PRO A 716 8.41 -7.16 5.16
N ARG A 717 7.98 -7.52 3.94
CA ARG A 717 8.52 -6.98 2.69
C ARG A 717 8.17 -5.51 2.46
N ALA A 718 6.94 -5.07 2.79
CA ALA A 718 6.59 -3.66 2.73
C ALA A 718 7.46 -2.84 3.71
N LYS A 719 7.71 -3.35 4.93
CA LYS A 719 8.61 -2.72 5.90
C LYS A 719 10.04 -2.61 5.38
N GLU A 720 10.59 -3.70 4.83
CA GLU A 720 11.90 -3.71 4.15
C GLU A 720 11.96 -2.61 3.08
N ARG A 721 11.03 -2.62 2.10
CA ARG A 721 10.99 -1.66 0.99
C ARG A 721 10.86 -0.22 1.46
N VAL A 722 10.05 0.04 2.50
CA VAL A 722 9.86 1.38 3.06
C VAL A 722 11.09 1.85 3.84
N MET A 723 11.79 0.99 4.57
CA MET A 723 13.04 1.38 5.25
C MET A 723 14.14 1.73 4.24
N THR A 724 14.27 0.98 3.14
CA THR A 724 15.19 1.33 2.05
C THR A 724 14.77 2.61 1.32
N LEU A 725 13.48 2.77 1.01
CA LEU A 725 12.97 4.00 0.39
C LEU A 725 13.17 5.20 1.31
N GLY A 726 13.05 4.99 2.62
CA GLY A 726 13.33 5.95 3.65
C GLY A 726 14.77 6.45 3.60
N SER A 727 15.77 5.57 3.66
CA SER A 727 17.18 6.01 3.61
C SER A 727 17.53 6.74 2.31
N VAL A 728 16.90 6.38 1.20
CA VAL A 728 17.05 7.11 -0.08
C VAL A 728 16.38 8.49 -0.06
N VAL A 729 15.13 8.60 0.42
CA VAL A 729 14.38 9.87 0.42
C VAL A 729 14.88 10.84 1.48
N TRP A 730 15.21 10.36 2.68
CA TRP A 730 15.79 11.18 3.75
C TRP A 730 17.26 11.51 3.48
N GLY A 731 18.03 10.64 2.82
CA GLY A 731 19.41 10.92 2.39
C GLY A 731 19.54 11.86 1.18
N CYS A 732 18.43 12.41 0.67
CA CYS A 732 18.43 13.46 -0.36
C CYS A 732 18.39 14.89 0.22
N PHE A 733 18.47 15.04 1.55
CA PHE A 733 18.34 16.29 2.31
C PHE A 733 19.40 16.36 3.43
#